data_AF-Q9UJ98-F1
#
_entry.id   AF-Q9UJ98-F1
#
_cell.length_a   1.000
_cell.length_b   1.000
_cell.length_c   1.000
_cell.angle_alpha   90.00
_cell.angle_beta   90.00
_cell.angle_gamma   90.00
#
_symmetry.space_group_name_H-M   'P 1'
#
loop_
_entity.id
_entity.type
_entity.pdbx_description
1 polymer ?
#
loop_
_entity_poly.entity_id
_entity_poly.type
_entity_poly.pdbx_seq_one_letter_code
_entity_poly.pdbx_strand_id
1 'polypeptide(L)'
;MSSPLQRAVGDTKRALSASSSSSASLPFDDRDSNHTSEGNGDSLLADEDTDFEDSLNRNVKKRAAKRPPKTTPVAKHPKKGSRVVHRHSRKQSEPPANDLFNAVKAAKSDMQSLVDEWLDSYKQDQDAGFLELVNFFIQSCGCKGIVTPEMFKKMSNSEIIQHLTEQFNEDSGDYPLIAPGPSWKKFQGSFCEFVRTLVCQCQYSLLYDGFPMDDLISLLTGLSDSQVRAFRHTSTLAAMKLMTSLVKVALQLSVHQDNNQRQYEAERNKGPGQRAPERLESLLEKRKELQEHQEEIEGMMNALFRGVFVHRYRDVLPEIRAICIEEIGCWMQSYSTSFLTDSYLKYIGWTLHDKHREVRLKCVKALKGLYGNRDLTTRLELFTSRFKDRMVSMVMDREYDVAVEAVRLLILILKNMEGVLTDADCESVYPVVYASHRGLASAAGEFLYWKLFYPECEIRMMGGREQRQSPGAQRTFFQLLLSFFVESELHDHAAYLVDSLWDCAGARLKDWEGLTSLLLEKDQNLGDVQESTLIEILVSSARQASEGHPPVGRVTGRKGLTSKERKTQADDRVKLTEHLIPLLPQLLAKFSADAEKVTPLLQLLSCFDLHIYCTGRLEKHLELFLQQLQEVVVKHAEPAVLEAGAHALYLLCNPEFTFFSRADFARSQLVDLLTDRFQQELEELLQSSFLDEDEVYNLAATLKRLSAFYNTHDLTRWELYEPCCQLLQKAVDTGEVPHQVILPALTLVYFSILWTLTHISKSDASQKQLSSLRDRMVAFCELCQSCLSDVDTEIQEQAFVLLSDLLLIFSPQMIVGGRDFLRPLVFFPEATLQSELASFLMDHVFIQPGDLGSGDSQEDHLQIERLHQRRRLLAGFCKLLLYGVLEMDAASDVFKHYNKFYNDYGDIIKETLTRARQIDRSHCSRILLLSLKQLYTELLQEHGPQGLNELPAFIEMRDLARRFALSFGPQQLQNRDLVVMLHKEGIQFSLSELPPAGSSNQPPNLAFLELLSEFSPRLFHQDKQLLLSYLEKCLQHVSQAPGHPWGPVTTYCHSLSPVENTAETSPQVLPSSKRRRVEGPAKPNREDVSSSQEESLQLNSIPPTPTLTSTAVKSRQPLWGLKEMEEEDGSELDFAQGQPVAGTERSRFLGPQYFQTPHNPSGPGLGNQLMRLSLMEEDEEEELEIQDESNEERQDTDMQASSYSSTSERGLDLLDSTELDIEDF
;
A
#
# COMPACT_ATOMS: atom_id res chain seq x y z
N MET A 1 -21.17 47.93 -16.71
CA MET A 1 -22.48 48.59 -16.93
C MET A 1 -23.56 47.60 -16.50
N SER A 2 -24.55 47.88 -15.64
CA SER A 2 -24.92 49.15 -14.99
C SER A 2 -25.48 48.92 -13.57
N SER A 3 -25.39 49.96 -12.75
CA SER A 3 -25.96 50.14 -11.40
C SER A 3 -26.13 51.67 -11.21
N PRO A 4 -26.58 52.26 -10.08
CA PRO A 4 -27.25 51.71 -8.89
C PRO A 4 -28.36 52.64 -8.26
N LEU A 5 -28.84 52.28 -7.05
CA LEU A 5 -29.06 53.13 -5.84
C LEU A 5 -30.14 54.24 -5.76
N GLN A 6 -30.94 54.17 -4.67
CA GLN A 6 -31.21 55.22 -3.64
C GLN A 6 -31.57 54.51 -2.32
N ARG A 7 -30.93 54.68 -1.15
CA ARG A 7 -30.62 55.83 -0.26
C ARG A 7 -31.71 56.19 0.77
N ALA A 8 -31.31 56.17 2.05
CA ALA A 8 -31.84 57.00 3.13
C ALA A 8 -30.65 57.45 4.03
N VAL A 9 -30.75 58.63 4.66
CA VAL A 9 -29.63 59.36 5.28
C VAL A 9 -29.94 59.74 6.74
N GLY A 10 -28.90 59.82 7.57
CA GLY A 10 -28.95 60.37 8.93
C GLY A 10 -27.65 61.08 9.32
N ASP A 11 -27.70 62.42 9.32
CA ASP A 11 -26.70 63.41 9.76
C ASP A 11 -26.25 63.27 11.25
N THR A 12 -25.17 63.85 11.81
CA THR A 12 -24.02 64.68 11.33
C THR A 12 -22.91 64.78 12.41
N LYS A 13 -21.65 65.05 12.01
CA LYS A 13 -20.59 65.96 12.59
C LYS A 13 -20.31 65.94 14.12
N ARG A 14 -19.08 66.07 14.66
CA ARG A 14 -17.70 66.51 14.26
C ARG A 14 -16.71 65.62 15.05
N ALA A 15 -15.58 65.10 14.56
CA ALA A 15 -14.46 65.65 13.78
C ALA A 15 -13.36 66.36 14.62
N LEU A 16 -12.11 65.89 14.43
CA LEU A 16 -10.79 66.42 14.83
C LEU A 16 -10.30 66.17 16.27
N SER A 17 -9.03 65.81 16.56
CA SER A 17 -7.97 65.08 15.81
C SER A 17 -6.68 64.97 16.66
N ALA A 18 -6.02 63.80 16.70
CA ALA A 18 -4.55 63.57 16.77
C ALA A 18 -3.70 64.22 17.93
N SER A 19 -2.63 63.62 18.46
CA SER A 19 -2.01 62.29 18.29
C SER A 19 -0.95 62.01 19.39
N SER A 20 -0.53 60.74 19.49
CA SER A 20 0.81 60.24 19.87
C SER A 20 1.38 60.36 21.32
N SER A 21 1.75 59.16 21.81
CA SER A 21 3.00 58.78 22.52
C SER A 21 3.24 59.06 24.02
N SER A 22 3.03 57.98 24.80
CA SER A 22 4.00 57.29 25.68
C SER A 22 4.49 57.86 27.03
N SER A 23 4.29 57.00 28.04
CA SER A 23 5.24 56.60 29.11
C SER A 23 5.09 57.19 30.53
N ALA A 24 5.55 56.39 31.50
CA ALA A 24 5.78 56.65 32.93
C ALA A 24 4.56 56.67 33.90
N SER A 25 4.22 55.47 34.36
CA SER A 25 3.97 55.07 35.76
C SER A 25 4.34 56.05 36.90
N LEU A 26 3.52 56.07 37.97
CA LEU A 26 3.87 55.87 39.40
C LEU A 26 2.55 55.84 40.26
N PRO A 27 2.53 55.40 41.53
CA PRO A 27 1.55 54.38 41.94
C PRO A 27 0.69 54.74 43.18
N PHE A 28 0.07 53.70 43.73
CA PHE A 28 -0.82 53.61 44.91
C PHE A 28 -0.43 54.43 46.15
N ASP A 29 -1.47 54.79 46.89
CA ASP A 29 -1.43 55.17 48.30
C ASP A 29 -2.43 54.23 49.02
N ASP A 30 -2.01 53.57 50.09
CA ASP A 30 -2.77 52.52 50.78
C ASP A 30 -2.72 52.74 52.30
N ARG A 31 -3.78 52.41 53.04
CA ARG A 31 -3.89 52.75 54.48
C ARG A 31 -3.57 51.56 55.39
N ASP A 32 -2.41 51.65 56.02
CA ASP A 32 -2.14 51.50 57.46
C ASP A 32 -3.20 50.79 58.36
N SER A 33 -2.85 49.92 59.32
CA SER A 33 -1.51 49.53 59.80
C SER A 33 -1.52 48.35 60.82
N ASN A 34 -0.45 47.56 60.79
CA ASN A 34 0.31 46.93 61.90
C ASN A 34 -0.40 46.39 63.18
N HIS A 35 -0.15 45.10 63.48
CA HIS A 35 0.96 44.76 64.40
C HIS A 35 1.43 43.28 64.35
N THR A 36 2.75 43.11 64.37
CA THR A 36 3.58 41.89 64.55
C THR A 36 3.69 41.52 66.06
N SER A 37 4.22 40.38 66.54
CA SER A 37 4.71 39.08 66.00
C SER A 37 4.97 38.14 67.20
N GLU A 38 4.71 36.82 67.10
CA GLU A 38 5.58 35.70 67.58
C GLU A 38 4.86 34.33 67.56
N GLY A 39 5.59 33.26 67.21
CA GLY A 39 5.40 31.95 67.88
C GLY A 39 4.52 30.85 67.25
N ASN A 40 4.73 30.48 65.98
CA ASN A 40 5.00 29.08 65.54
C ASN A 40 4.77 28.93 64.03
N GLY A 41 5.79 28.46 63.32
CA GLY A 41 5.62 27.91 61.98
C GLY A 41 5.40 26.41 62.06
N ASP A 42 4.48 25.90 61.25
CA ASP A 42 4.68 24.60 60.62
C ASP A 42 4.20 24.72 59.17
N SER A 43 5.04 24.25 58.25
CA SER A 43 4.77 24.32 56.82
C SER A 43 3.92 23.12 56.41
N LEU A 44 2.91 23.35 55.56
CA LEU A 44 2.73 22.61 54.29
C LEU A 44 1.42 23.03 53.60
N LEU A 45 1.58 23.96 52.66
CA LEU A 45 1.10 23.88 51.28
C LEU A 45 -0.03 22.88 50.99
N ALA A 46 -1.18 23.45 50.65
CA ALA A 46 -2.03 22.95 49.59
C ALA A 46 -2.52 24.16 48.78
N ASP A 47 -1.72 24.57 47.79
CA ASP A 47 -2.26 25.24 46.59
C ASP A 47 -3.23 24.23 45.94
N GLU A 48 -4.42 24.60 45.47
CA GLU A 48 -4.66 25.41 44.25
C GLU A 48 -3.93 24.76 43.06
N ASP A 49 -4.62 24.22 42.05
CA ASP A 49 -5.60 24.93 41.22
C ASP A 49 -7.07 24.47 41.29
N THR A 50 -7.93 25.48 41.17
CA THR A 50 -9.40 25.46 41.12
C THR A 50 -9.96 25.42 39.69
N ASP A 51 -11.22 24.97 39.61
CA ASP A 51 -12.33 25.49 38.79
C ASP A 51 -12.12 25.92 37.32
N PHE A 52 -13.02 25.44 36.44
CA PHE A 52 -13.97 26.37 35.81
C PHE A 52 -15.22 25.64 35.28
N GLU A 53 -16.28 25.59 36.09
CA GLU A 53 -17.66 25.54 35.61
C GLU A 53 -18.45 26.67 36.28
N ASP A 54 -19.41 27.20 35.53
CA ASP A 54 -20.42 28.18 35.91
C ASP A 54 -20.00 29.63 36.27
N SER A 55 -20.05 30.50 35.26
CA SER A 55 -20.49 31.89 35.47
C SER A 55 -21.21 32.52 34.28
N LEU A 56 -22.52 32.67 34.49
CA LEU A 56 -23.37 33.81 34.09
C LEU A 56 -24.03 33.81 32.69
N ASN A 57 -25.27 33.35 32.69
CA ASN A 57 -26.45 34.22 32.48
C ASN A 57 -26.22 35.52 31.66
N ARG A 58 -26.39 35.46 30.34
CA ARG A 58 -27.31 36.35 29.57
C ARG A 58 -27.32 36.08 28.05
N ASN A 59 -28.47 36.38 27.43
CA ASN A 59 -28.69 36.60 25.99
C ASN A 59 -28.93 35.39 25.06
N VAL A 60 -29.91 34.54 25.39
CA VAL A 60 -30.64 33.79 24.34
C VAL A 60 -31.47 34.76 23.49
N LYS A 61 -31.00 35.09 22.28
CA LYS A 61 -31.83 35.74 21.25
C LYS A 61 -32.64 34.71 20.48
N LYS A 62 -33.96 34.84 20.54
CA LYS A 62 -34.95 34.03 19.81
C LYS A 62 -34.68 34.04 18.30
N ARG A 63 -34.65 32.86 17.66
CA ARG A 63 -35.07 32.68 16.27
C ARG A 63 -35.80 31.34 16.13
N ALA A 64 -36.90 31.33 15.39
CA ALA A 64 -37.88 30.24 15.42
C ALA A 64 -37.88 29.41 14.13
N ALA A 65 -37.98 28.09 14.24
CA ALA A 65 -38.27 27.18 13.13
C ALA A 65 -39.12 25.97 13.58
N LYS A 66 -40.44 26.13 13.40
CA LYS A 66 -41.54 25.15 13.29
C LYS A 66 -41.25 23.65 13.53
N ARG A 67 -41.95 23.06 14.52
CA ARG A 67 -42.40 21.65 14.51
C ARG A 67 -43.68 21.50 13.66
N PRO A 68 -43.92 20.40 12.93
CA PRO A 68 -45.25 19.99 12.49
C PRO A 68 -46.00 19.24 13.61
N PRO A 69 -47.34 19.36 13.72
CA PRO A 69 -48.13 18.74 14.80
C PRO A 69 -48.63 17.34 14.44
N LYS A 70 -48.87 16.51 15.48
CA LYS A 70 -49.57 15.23 15.36
C LYS A 70 -51.08 15.45 15.24
N THR A 71 -51.74 14.77 14.31
CA THR A 71 -53.21 14.61 14.28
C THR A 71 -53.57 13.14 14.06
N THR A 72 -54.40 12.59 14.95
CA THR A 72 -55.05 11.29 14.79
C THR A 72 -56.15 11.34 13.73
N PRO A 73 -56.55 10.18 13.18
CA PRO A 73 -57.98 9.86 13.26
C PRO A 73 -58.28 8.38 13.56
N VAL A 74 -59.53 8.11 13.95
CA VAL A 74 -60.02 6.83 14.46
C VAL A 74 -60.82 6.05 13.40
N ALA A 75 -60.46 4.77 13.24
CA ALA A 75 -61.22 3.58 12.80
C ALA A 75 -62.28 3.65 11.67
N LYS A 76 -62.16 2.70 10.71
CA LYS A 76 -63.29 1.92 10.14
C LYS A 76 -62.81 0.59 9.52
N HIS A 77 -63.52 -0.50 9.85
CA HIS A 77 -63.37 -1.90 9.39
C HIS A 77 -64.07 -2.16 8.02
N PRO A 78 -64.21 -3.41 7.49
CA PRO A 78 -63.30 -4.58 7.37
C PRO A 78 -63.38 -5.32 5.98
N LYS A 79 -62.55 -6.37 5.77
CA LYS A 79 -62.77 -7.67 5.03
C LYS A 79 -61.51 -8.12 4.24
N LYS A 80 -61.29 -9.38 3.84
CA LYS A 80 -61.56 -10.73 4.42
C LYS A 80 -60.93 -11.80 3.49
N GLY A 81 -60.10 -12.71 4.00
CA GLY A 81 -59.59 -13.89 3.27
C GLY A 81 -58.10 -14.16 3.54
N SER A 82 -57.60 -15.39 3.65
CA SER A 82 -58.28 -16.68 3.86
C SER A 82 -57.41 -17.58 4.75
N ARG A 83 -58.01 -18.59 5.39
CA ARG A 83 -57.30 -19.53 6.27
C ARG A 83 -56.51 -20.56 5.45
N VAL A 84 -55.26 -20.82 5.85
CA VAL A 84 -54.72 -22.19 5.91
C VAL A 84 -54.20 -22.43 7.33
N VAL A 85 -54.39 -23.64 7.84
CA VAL A 85 -54.12 -24.03 9.22
C VAL A 85 -52.86 -24.86 9.27
N HIS A 86 -51.84 -24.39 9.99
CA HIS A 86 -50.91 -25.28 10.67
C HIS A 86 -50.82 -24.92 12.15
N ARG A 87 -50.94 -25.96 12.98
CA ARG A 87 -51.15 -25.91 14.41
C ARG A 87 -50.20 -26.95 14.98
N HIS A 88 -49.06 -26.52 15.54
CA HIS A 88 -48.29 -27.18 16.62
C HIS A 88 -46.88 -26.58 16.71
N SER A 89 -46.71 -25.60 17.59
CA SER A 89 -45.42 -25.32 18.23
C SER A 89 -45.69 -24.75 19.64
N ARG A 90 -44.74 -24.99 20.56
CA ARG A 90 -44.90 -24.74 21.99
C ARG A 90 -44.97 -23.25 22.33
N LYS A 91 -45.56 -22.93 23.49
CA LYS A 91 -45.31 -21.65 24.17
C LYS A 91 -43.80 -21.46 24.30
N GLN A 92 -43.24 -20.46 23.63
CA GLN A 92 -42.01 -19.83 24.09
C GLN A 92 -42.39 -18.89 25.23
N SER A 93 -41.68 -19.00 26.34
CA SER A 93 -41.74 -18.05 27.45
C SER A 93 -41.24 -16.68 26.99
N GLU A 94 -41.79 -15.62 27.58
CA GLU A 94 -41.15 -14.30 27.52
C GLU A 94 -39.71 -14.41 28.05
N PRO A 95 -38.73 -13.71 27.44
CA PRO A 95 -37.40 -13.60 28.04
C PRO A 95 -37.51 -12.86 29.39
N PRO A 96 -36.68 -13.20 30.39
CA PRO A 96 -36.69 -12.50 31.68
C PRO A 96 -36.38 -11.01 31.50
N ALA A 97 -36.95 -10.18 32.36
CA ALA A 97 -37.00 -8.72 32.15
C ALA A 97 -35.66 -7.98 32.22
N ASN A 98 -34.60 -8.64 32.73
CA ASN A 98 -33.23 -8.16 32.72
C ASN A 98 -32.37 -9.15 31.91
N ASP A 99 -31.78 -8.67 30.82
CA ASP A 99 -30.78 -9.39 30.04
C ASP A 99 -29.60 -8.44 29.80
N LEU A 100 -28.59 -8.60 30.66
CA LEU A 100 -27.38 -7.80 30.69
C LEU A 100 -26.61 -7.82 29.36
N PHE A 101 -26.61 -8.95 28.63
CA PHE A 101 -25.95 -9.05 27.32
C PHE A 101 -26.67 -8.20 26.27
N ASN A 102 -28.00 -8.30 26.19
CA ASN A 102 -28.77 -7.47 25.26
C ASN A 102 -28.72 -5.97 25.62
N ALA A 103 -28.62 -5.62 26.90
CA ALA A 103 -28.41 -4.24 27.35
C ALA A 103 -27.05 -3.67 26.90
N VAL A 104 -25.95 -4.37 27.17
CA VAL A 104 -24.59 -3.99 26.75
C VAL A 104 -24.47 -3.95 25.22
N LYS A 105 -25.05 -4.92 24.50
CA LYS A 105 -25.08 -4.94 23.02
C LYS A 105 -25.86 -3.79 22.41
N ALA A 106 -26.97 -3.36 23.02
CA ALA A 106 -27.69 -2.17 22.56
C ALA A 106 -26.88 -0.89 22.81
N ALA A 107 -26.18 -0.81 23.95
CA ALA A 107 -25.41 0.36 24.41
C ALA A 107 -26.23 1.66 24.27
N LYS A 108 -27.44 1.63 24.84
CA LYS A 108 -28.41 2.74 24.88
C LYS A 108 -28.49 3.41 26.25
N SER A 109 -28.19 2.67 27.30
CA SER A 109 -28.08 3.16 28.68
C SER A 109 -26.66 3.63 28.95
N ASP A 110 -26.50 4.50 29.94
CA ASP A 110 -25.19 4.75 30.55
C ASP A 110 -24.67 3.46 31.23
N MET A 111 -23.36 3.23 31.16
CA MET A 111 -22.76 1.96 31.61
C MET A 111 -22.70 1.87 33.14
N GLN A 112 -22.48 2.99 33.82
CA GLN A 112 -22.50 3.04 35.28
C GLN A 112 -23.89 2.72 35.81
N SER A 113 -24.92 3.34 35.23
CA SER A 113 -26.33 3.07 35.57
C SER A 113 -26.69 1.57 35.43
N LEU A 114 -26.19 0.90 34.38
CA LEU A 114 -26.42 -0.54 34.17
C LEU A 114 -25.69 -1.42 35.21
N VAL A 115 -24.47 -1.05 35.60
CA VAL A 115 -23.72 -1.73 36.67
C VAL A 115 -24.38 -1.49 38.03
N ASP A 116 -24.88 -0.29 38.31
CA ASP A 116 -25.57 0.06 39.55
C ASP A 116 -26.91 -0.71 39.68
N GLU A 117 -27.68 -0.83 38.60
CA GLU A 117 -28.88 -1.69 38.53
C GLU A 117 -28.56 -3.17 38.80
N TRP A 118 -27.47 -3.70 38.23
CA TRP A 118 -27.00 -5.05 38.52
C TRP A 118 -26.53 -5.22 39.97
N LEU A 119 -25.80 -4.24 40.52
CA LEU A 119 -25.35 -4.24 41.91
C LEU A 119 -26.51 -4.25 42.90
N ASP A 120 -27.59 -3.52 42.61
CA ASP A 120 -28.80 -3.53 43.43
C ASP A 120 -29.59 -4.84 43.31
N SER A 121 -29.54 -5.52 42.17
CA SER A 121 -30.04 -6.91 42.01
C SER A 121 -29.21 -7.90 42.83
N TYR A 122 -27.88 -7.81 42.73
CA TYR A 122 -26.91 -8.65 43.45
C TYR A 122 -26.99 -8.49 44.98
N LYS A 123 -27.25 -7.28 45.49
CA LYS A 123 -27.51 -7.04 46.93
C LYS A 123 -28.82 -7.68 47.43
N GLN A 124 -29.78 -7.96 46.55
CA GLN A 124 -31.04 -8.63 46.89
C GLN A 124 -30.91 -10.16 46.89
N ASP A 125 -30.22 -10.71 45.90
CA ASP A 125 -29.89 -12.14 45.81
C ASP A 125 -28.50 -12.32 45.16
N GLN A 126 -27.52 -12.65 46.00
CA GLN A 126 -26.12 -12.82 45.63
C GLN A 126 -25.90 -13.95 44.61
N ASP A 127 -26.59 -15.08 44.76
CA ASP A 127 -26.51 -16.22 43.84
C ASP A 127 -27.11 -15.84 42.48
N ALA A 128 -28.27 -15.20 42.48
CA ALA A 128 -28.98 -14.86 41.25
C ALA A 128 -28.28 -13.73 40.48
N GLY A 129 -27.82 -12.68 41.17
CA GLY A 129 -27.08 -11.58 40.54
C GLY A 129 -25.75 -12.04 39.96
N PHE A 130 -25.00 -12.90 40.66
CA PHE A 130 -23.78 -13.48 40.09
C PHE A 130 -24.08 -14.41 38.91
N LEU A 131 -25.13 -15.22 38.97
CA LEU A 131 -25.53 -16.08 37.85
C LEU A 131 -25.92 -15.28 36.59
N GLU A 132 -26.50 -14.09 36.73
CA GLU A 132 -26.73 -13.16 35.62
C GLU A 132 -25.40 -12.72 34.99
N LEU A 133 -24.40 -12.36 35.80
CA LEU A 133 -23.06 -11.99 35.35
C LEU A 133 -22.32 -13.15 34.67
N VAL A 134 -22.42 -14.38 35.21
CA VAL A 134 -21.89 -15.59 34.58
C VAL A 134 -22.49 -15.77 33.18
N ASN A 135 -23.82 -15.72 33.07
CA ASN A 135 -24.50 -15.88 31.79
C ASN A 135 -24.17 -14.75 30.80
N PHE A 136 -23.97 -13.51 31.25
CA PHE A 136 -23.48 -12.41 30.42
C PHE A 136 -22.14 -12.74 29.74
N PHE A 137 -21.15 -13.27 30.48
CA PHE A 137 -19.87 -13.66 29.89
C PHE A 137 -20.03 -14.83 28.92
N ILE A 138 -20.84 -15.84 29.24
CA ILE A 138 -21.10 -16.99 28.37
C ILE A 138 -21.78 -16.58 27.05
N GLN A 139 -22.80 -15.72 27.10
CA GLN A 139 -23.47 -15.19 25.90
C GLN A 139 -22.56 -14.25 25.09
N SER A 140 -21.69 -13.50 25.76
CA SER A 140 -20.66 -12.69 25.09
C SER A 140 -19.67 -13.54 24.28
N CYS A 141 -19.52 -14.83 24.62
CA CYS A 141 -18.74 -15.80 23.84
C CYS A 141 -19.53 -16.39 22.65
N GLY A 142 -20.76 -15.96 22.37
CA GLY A 142 -21.64 -16.56 21.34
C GLY A 142 -22.44 -17.77 21.80
N CYS A 143 -22.09 -18.37 22.95
CA CYS A 143 -22.75 -19.58 23.42
C CYS A 143 -24.23 -19.33 23.74
N LYS A 144 -25.11 -20.08 23.06
CA LYS A 144 -26.58 -20.07 23.28
C LYS A 144 -26.99 -20.90 24.50
N GLY A 145 -26.05 -21.64 25.11
CA GLY A 145 -26.26 -22.39 26.34
C GLY A 145 -26.36 -21.48 27.56
N ILE A 146 -27.27 -21.80 28.48
CA ILE A 146 -27.56 -21.02 29.68
C ILE A 146 -27.11 -21.80 30.91
N VAL A 147 -26.28 -21.20 31.76
CA VAL A 147 -25.93 -21.76 33.06
C VAL A 147 -27.15 -21.64 33.98
N THR A 148 -27.70 -22.79 34.38
CA THR A 148 -28.88 -22.82 35.25
C THR A 148 -28.49 -22.70 36.73
N PRO A 149 -29.40 -22.26 37.63
CA PRO A 149 -29.13 -22.23 39.06
C PRO A 149 -28.77 -23.60 39.65
N GLU A 150 -29.26 -24.68 39.03
CA GLU A 150 -28.94 -26.05 39.46
C GLU A 150 -27.52 -26.48 39.07
N MET A 151 -27.03 -26.06 37.90
CA MET A 151 -25.64 -26.26 37.49
C MET A 151 -24.71 -25.45 38.41
N PHE A 152 -25.00 -24.15 38.57
CA PHE A 152 -24.18 -23.24 39.37
C PHE A 152 -23.99 -23.72 40.82
N LYS A 153 -25.02 -24.32 41.43
CA LYS A 153 -24.95 -24.83 42.82
C LYS A 153 -24.38 -26.24 42.98
N LYS A 154 -24.09 -26.97 41.90
CA LYS A 154 -23.73 -28.41 41.96
C LYS A 154 -22.53 -28.81 41.12
N MET A 155 -22.13 -28.00 40.15
CA MET A 155 -21.07 -28.30 39.19
C MET A 155 -19.91 -27.33 39.38
N SER A 156 -18.69 -27.83 39.23
CA SER A 156 -17.48 -27.01 39.15
C SER A 156 -17.42 -26.22 37.85
N ASN A 157 -16.66 -25.12 37.82
CA ASN A 157 -16.45 -24.31 36.60
C ASN A 157 -15.99 -25.16 35.41
N SER A 158 -15.13 -26.17 35.61
CA SER A 158 -14.71 -27.10 34.56
C SER A 158 -15.86 -27.94 33.99
N GLU A 159 -16.77 -28.43 34.83
CA GLU A 159 -17.92 -29.22 34.40
C GLU A 159 -18.97 -28.33 33.70
N ILE A 160 -19.16 -27.10 34.17
CA ILE A 160 -20.01 -26.09 33.53
C ILE A 160 -19.47 -25.77 32.12
N ILE A 161 -18.18 -25.47 32.00
CA ILE A 161 -17.54 -25.14 30.71
C ILE A 161 -17.58 -26.33 29.74
N GLN A 162 -17.38 -27.56 30.23
CA GLN A 162 -17.56 -28.75 29.41
C GLN A 162 -19.00 -28.86 28.88
N HIS A 163 -20.00 -28.67 29.74
CA HIS A 163 -21.40 -28.72 29.32
C HIS A 163 -21.80 -27.60 28.35
N LEU A 164 -21.28 -26.39 28.54
CA LEU A 164 -21.48 -25.28 27.61
C LEU A 164 -20.76 -25.50 26.27
N THR A 165 -19.63 -26.20 26.27
CA THR A 165 -18.94 -26.61 25.04
C THR A 165 -19.78 -27.59 24.24
N GLU A 166 -20.42 -28.56 24.90
CA GLU A 166 -21.38 -29.49 24.27
C GLU A 166 -22.62 -28.77 23.73
N GLN A 167 -23.08 -27.70 24.38
CA GLN A 167 -24.22 -26.89 23.95
C GLN A 167 -23.87 -25.78 22.93
N PHE A 168 -22.59 -25.52 22.64
CA PHE A 168 -22.18 -24.36 21.85
C PHE A 168 -22.79 -24.39 20.44
N ASN A 169 -22.66 -25.54 19.76
CA ASN A 169 -23.28 -25.93 18.48
C ASN A 169 -23.80 -24.75 17.62
N GLU A 170 -22.87 -23.93 17.12
CA GLU A 170 -23.18 -22.84 16.19
C GLU A 170 -23.03 -23.31 14.74
N ASP A 171 -23.89 -22.78 13.88
CA ASP A 171 -23.94 -23.08 12.45
C ASP A 171 -22.81 -22.38 11.67
N SER A 172 -22.08 -21.48 12.33
CA SER A 172 -20.98 -20.65 11.81
C SER A 172 -19.83 -20.56 12.82
N GLY A 173 -18.61 -20.26 12.35
CA GLY A 173 -17.44 -20.04 13.23
C GLY A 173 -17.40 -18.69 13.97
N ASP A 174 -18.34 -17.80 13.66
CA ASP A 174 -18.41 -16.43 14.18
C ASP A 174 -19.02 -16.32 15.57
N TYR A 175 -18.38 -15.50 16.41
CA TYR A 175 -18.85 -15.14 17.75
C TYR A 175 -18.71 -13.62 17.97
N PRO A 176 -19.38 -13.02 18.98
CA PRO A 176 -19.58 -11.57 19.10
C PRO A 176 -18.37 -10.63 19.01
N LEU A 177 -17.15 -11.12 19.25
CA LEU A 177 -15.92 -10.31 19.17
C LEU A 177 -15.25 -10.32 17.78
N ILE A 178 -15.59 -11.28 16.92
CA ILE A 178 -15.08 -11.33 15.53
C ILE A 178 -16.18 -11.09 14.48
N ALA A 179 -17.45 -11.18 14.88
CA ALA A 179 -18.59 -11.00 13.97
C ALA A 179 -18.55 -9.64 13.24
N PRO A 180 -18.73 -9.62 11.90
CA PRO A 180 -18.58 -8.41 11.10
C PRO A 180 -19.70 -7.39 11.35
N GLY A 181 -19.35 -6.10 11.29
CA GLY A 181 -20.31 -4.99 11.22
C GLY A 181 -20.26 -3.97 12.38
N PRO A 182 -20.83 -2.76 12.20
CA PRO A 182 -20.69 -1.65 13.15
C PRO A 182 -21.30 -1.93 14.54
N SER A 183 -22.38 -2.71 14.61
CA SER A 183 -23.02 -3.08 15.87
C SER A 183 -22.13 -3.96 16.75
N TRP A 184 -21.35 -4.87 16.16
CA TRP A 184 -20.45 -5.74 16.90
C TRP A 184 -19.16 -5.02 17.30
N LYS A 185 -18.62 -4.14 16.45
CA LYS A 185 -17.54 -3.21 16.86
C LYS A 185 -17.97 -2.32 18.04
N LYS A 186 -19.22 -1.82 18.05
CA LYS A 186 -19.78 -1.09 19.21
C LYS A 186 -19.93 -1.99 20.43
N PHE A 187 -20.37 -3.24 20.27
CA PHE A 187 -20.45 -4.21 21.36
C PHE A 187 -19.07 -4.49 21.99
N GLN A 188 -18.02 -4.73 21.21
CA GLN A 188 -16.65 -4.95 21.73
C GLN A 188 -16.19 -3.81 22.64
N GLY A 189 -16.38 -2.56 22.22
CA GLY A 189 -16.08 -1.38 23.06
C GLY A 189 -16.96 -1.33 24.32
N SER A 190 -18.25 -1.61 24.18
CA SER A 190 -19.22 -1.60 25.29
C SER A 190 -18.96 -2.72 26.31
N PHE A 191 -18.51 -3.89 25.86
CA PHE A 191 -18.11 -5.02 26.68
C PHE A 191 -16.87 -4.70 27.53
N CYS A 192 -15.85 -4.09 26.92
CA CYS A 192 -14.66 -3.64 27.63
C CYS A 192 -14.99 -2.58 28.68
N GLU A 193 -15.89 -1.65 28.35
CA GLU A 193 -16.34 -0.58 29.24
C GLU A 193 -17.21 -1.10 30.39
N PHE A 194 -18.05 -2.12 30.14
CA PHE A 194 -18.81 -2.82 31.19
C PHE A 194 -17.88 -3.44 32.23
N VAL A 195 -16.90 -4.26 31.79
CA VAL A 195 -15.92 -4.91 32.70
C VAL A 195 -15.14 -3.87 33.51
N ARG A 196 -14.75 -2.75 32.88
CA ARG A 196 -14.08 -1.64 33.56
C ARG A 196 -14.96 -1.01 34.64
N THR A 197 -16.21 -0.73 34.30
CA THR A 197 -17.16 -0.05 35.18
C THR A 197 -17.57 -0.92 36.36
N LEU A 198 -17.72 -2.23 36.15
CA LEU A 198 -17.97 -3.22 37.19
C LEU A 198 -16.93 -3.17 38.32
N VAL A 199 -15.63 -3.19 37.99
CA VAL A 199 -14.56 -3.08 39.00
C VAL A 199 -14.59 -1.72 39.71
N CYS A 200 -14.78 -0.63 38.96
CA CYS A 200 -14.82 0.71 39.55
C CYS A 200 -15.97 0.91 40.54
N GLN A 201 -17.15 0.29 40.35
CA GLN A 201 -18.23 0.39 41.34
C GLN A 201 -18.03 -0.54 42.54
N CYS A 202 -17.45 -1.73 42.32
CA CYS A 202 -17.15 -2.66 43.42
C CYS A 202 -16.04 -2.18 44.37
N GLN A 203 -15.19 -1.23 43.96
CA GLN A 203 -13.95 -0.85 44.68
C GLN A 203 -14.13 -0.31 46.11
N TYR A 204 -15.34 0.06 46.50
CA TYR A 204 -15.66 0.62 47.82
C TYR A 204 -16.12 -0.43 48.85
N SER A 205 -16.34 -1.68 48.44
CA SER A 205 -16.63 -2.81 49.36
C SER A 205 -16.37 -4.17 48.71
N LEU A 206 -17.14 -4.51 47.66
CA LEU A 206 -17.24 -5.86 47.08
C LEU A 206 -15.97 -6.41 46.43
N LEU A 207 -14.90 -5.61 46.28
CA LEU A 207 -13.59 -6.14 45.89
C LEU A 207 -12.87 -6.91 47.01
N TYR A 208 -13.21 -6.66 48.28
CA TYR A 208 -12.48 -7.19 49.44
C TYR A 208 -13.24 -8.31 50.19
N ASP A 209 -14.48 -8.59 49.80
CA ASP A 209 -15.34 -9.60 50.43
C ASP A 209 -15.11 -11.03 49.86
N GLY A 210 -14.11 -11.22 48.98
CA GLY A 210 -13.81 -12.44 48.21
C GLY A 210 -14.83 -12.73 47.11
N PHE A 211 -16.12 -12.80 47.47
CA PHE A 211 -17.23 -12.92 46.53
C PHE A 211 -17.75 -11.52 46.16
N PRO A 212 -17.93 -11.17 44.86
CA PRO A 212 -17.99 -12.05 43.69
C PRO A 212 -16.70 -12.18 42.86
N MET A 213 -15.61 -11.51 43.24
CA MET A 213 -14.46 -11.36 42.34
C MET A 213 -13.60 -12.63 42.18
N ASP A 214 -13.38 -13.40 43.23
CA ASP A 214 -12.61 -14.66 43.15
C ASP A 214 -13.29 -15.68 42.25
N ASP A 215 -14.61 -15.84 42.38
CA ASP A 215 -15.41 -16.71 41.52
C ASP A 215 -15.44 -16.22 40.07
N LEU A 216 -15.46 -14.91 39.83
CA LEU A 216 -15.34 -14.34 38.49
C LEU A 216 -13.96 -14.62 37.88
N ILE A 217 -12.88 -14.42 38.64
CA ILE A 217 -11.51 -14.71 38.21
C ILE A 217 -11.35 -16.21 37.92
N SER A 218 -11.92 -17.08 38.77
CA SER A 218 -11.96 -18.54 38.61
C SER A 218 -12.69 -18.94 37.32
N LEU A 219 -13.86 -18.36 37.04
CA LEU A 219 -14.62 -18.60 35.81
C LEU A 219 -13.85 -18.15 34.57
N LEU A 220 -13.35 -16.91 34.56
CA LEU A 220 -12.61 -16.36 33.42
C LEU A 220 -11.31 -17.13 33.17
N THR A 221 -10.61 -17.56 34.23
CA THR A 221 -9.43 -18.41 34.11
C THR A 221 -9.78 -19.75 33.47
N GLY A 222 -10.85 -20.42 33.93
CA GLY A 222 -11.33 -21.67 33.34
C GLY A 222 -11.74 -21.54 31.87
N LEU A 223 -12.47 -20.48 31.51
CA LEU A 223 -12.85 -20.20 30.12
C LEU A 223 -11.61 -19.92 29.24
N SER A 224 -10.58 -19.29 29.80
CA SER A 224 -9.34 -18.96 29.07
C SER A 224 -8.45 -20.17 28.80
N ASP A 225 -8.67 -21.29 29.49
CA ASP A 225 -7.99 -22.56 29.19
C ASP A 225 -8.81 -23.47 28.25
N SER A 226 -10.02 -23.03 27.84
CA SER A 226 -10.85 -23.79 26.92
C SER A 226 -10.23 -23.92 25.52
N GLN A 227 -10.39 -25.10 24.92
CA GLN A 227 -10.00 -25.33 23.53
C GLN A 227 -10.89 -24.53 22.55
N VAL A 228 -12.12 -24.20 22.93
CA VAL A 228 -13.05 -23.40 22.13
C VAL A 228 -12.52 -21.97 21.96
N ARG A 229 -12.23 -21.57 20.72
CA ARG A 229 -11.73 -20.23 20.36
C ARG A 229 -12.58 -19.10 20.96
N ALA A 230 -13.90 -19.22 20.85
CA ALA A 230 -14.84 -18.19 21.27
C ALA A 230 -14.82 -17.92 22.80
N PHE A 231 -14.85 -18.99 23.61
CA PHE A 231 -14.65 -18.89 25.06
C PHE A 231 -13.28 -18.29 25.38
N ARG A 232 -12.22 -18.86 24.81
CA ARG A 232 -10.85 -18.46 25.12
C ARG A 232 -10.59 -16.99 24.82
N HIS A 233 -10.88 -16.53 23.61
CA HIS A 233 -10.70 -15.14 23.19
C HIS A 233 -11.49 -14.17 24.08
N THR A 234 -12.79 -14.44 24.28
CA THR A 234 -13.67 -13.54 25.04
C THR A 234 -13.30 -13.46 26.51
N SER A 235 -13.00 -14.60 27.14
CA SER A 235 -12.54 -14.62 28.53
C SER A 235 -11.16 -13.99 28.71
N THR A 236 -10.25 -14.10 27.75
CA THR A 236 -8.96 -13.41 27.83
C THR A 236 -9.16 -11.91 27.74
N LEU A 237 -10.00 -11.41 26.81
CA LEU A 237 -10.33 -9.99 26.75
C LEU A 237 -10.94 -9.48 28.06
N ALA A 238 -11.91 -10.20 28.63
CA ALA A 238 -12.50 -9.88 29.93
C ALA A 238 -11.44 -9.85 31.04
N ALA A 239 -10.64 -10.91 31.17
CA ALA A 239 -9.62 -11.04 32.20
C ALA A 239 -8.55 -9.95 32.12
N MET A 240 -8.11 -9.56 30.93
CA MET A 240 -7.13 -8.48 30.77
C MET A 240 -7.74 -7.11 31.06
N LYS A 241 -8.99 -6.83 30.67
CA LYS A 241 -9.70 -5.58 31.04
C LYS A 241 -10.02 -5.51 32.54
N LEU A 242 -10.32 -6.64 33.17
CA LEU A 242 -10.48 -6.78 34.62
C LEU A 242 -9.16 -6.44 35.33
N MET A 243 -8.05 -7.05 34.89
CA MET A 243 -6.69 -6.77 35.37
C MET A 243 -6.32 -5.28 35.21
N THR A 244 -6.55 -4.67 34.03
CA THR A 244 -6.31 -3.23 33.80
C THR A 244 -7.09 -2.33 34.74
N SER A 245 -8.26 -2.78 35.22
CA SER A 245 -9.08 -2.03 36.16
C SER A 245 -8.59 -2.21 37.60
N LEU A 246 -8.20 -3.43 37.99
CA LEU A 246 -7.56 -3.71 39.28
C LEU A 246 -6.22 -2.95 39.44
N VAL A 247 -5.41 -2.84 38.37
CA VAL A 247 -4.19 -2.02 38.35
C VAL A 247 -4.47 -0.55 38.68
N LYS A 248 -5.60 0.01 38.24
CA LYS A 248 -6.02 1.38 38.60
C LYS A 248 -6.45 1.49 40.06
N VAL A 249 -7.15 0.48 40.59
CA VAL A 249 -7.51 0.42 42.01
C VAL A 249 -6.26 0.32 42.89
N ALA A 250 -5.31 -0.55 42.55
CA ALA A 250 -4.03 -0.69 43.25
C ALA A 250 -3.21 0.61 43.25
N LEU A 251 -3.15 1.32 42.11
CA LEU A 251 -2.52 2.64 42.05
C LEU A 251 -3.23 3.65 42.98
N GLN A 252 -4.57 3.67 42.99
CA GLN A 252 -5.32 4.54 43.89
C GLN A 252 -5.07 4.20 45.36
N LEU A 253 -5.10 2.91 45.74
CA LEU A 253 -4.82 2.45 47.10
C LEU A 253 -3.40 2.83 47.53
N SER A 254 -2.39 2.63 46.68
CA SER A 254 -1.00 3.05 46.93
C SER A 254 -0.89 4.57 47.18
N VAL A 255 -1.57 5.41 46.40
CA VAL A 255 -1.63 6.86 46.66
C VAL A 255 -2.36 7.19 47.98
N HIS A 256 -3.38 6.43 48.35
CA HIS A 256 -4.07 6.59 49.64
C HIS A 256 -3.21 6.15 50.83
N GLN A 257 -2.41 5.09 50.68
CA GLN A 257 -1.41 4.66 51.66
C GLN A 257 -0.35 5.75 51.86
N ASP A 258 0.22 6.32 50.79
CA ASP A 258 1.19 7.42 50.87
C ASP A 258 0.61 8.68 51.55
N ASN A 259 -0.67 8.99 51.30
CA ASN A 259 -1.38 10.08 51.95
C ASN A 259 -1.61 9.79 53.45
N ASN A 260 -2.04 8.58 53.80
CA ASN A 260 -2.19 8.15 55.19
C ASN A 260 -0.84 8.15 55.93
N GLN A 261 0.23 7.67 55.29
CA GLN A 261 1.60 7.66 55.83
C GLN A 261 2.04 9.08 56.18
N ARG A 262 1.88 10.04 55.27
CA ARG A 262 2.18 11.46 55.49
C ARG A 262 1.33 12.07 56.62
N GLN A 263 0.03 11.76 56.69
CA GLN A 263 -0.83 12.23 57.78
C GLN A 263 -0.42 11.66 59.14
N TYR A 264 -0.06 10.38 59.20
CA TYR A 264 0.43 9.73 60.42
C TYR A 264 1.77 10.34 60.88
N GLU A 265 2.70 10.59 59.95
CA GLU A 265 3.97 11.24 60.28
C GLU A 265 3.79 12.67 60.76
N ALA A 266 2.92 13.46 60.09
CA ALA A 266 2.58 14.81 60.52
C ALA A 266 1.97 14.83 61.94
N GLU A 267 1.03 13.92 62.24
CA GLU A 267 0.44 13.82 63.58
C GLU A 267 1.44 13.30 64.62
N ARG A 268 2.33 12.36 64.25
CA ARG A 268 3.41 11.85 65.09
C ARG A 268 4.44 12.93 65.44
N ASN A 269 4.79 13.78 64.49
CA ASN A 269 5.83 14.80 64.66
C ASN A 269 5.39 15.99 65.52
N LYS A 270 4.07 16.17 65.73
CA LYS A 270 3.55 17.15 66.70
C LYS A 270 4.08 16.90 68.11
N GLY A 271 4.29 18.01 68.83
CA GLY A 271 4.74 18.00 70.21
C GLY A 271 3.77 17.28 71.17
N PRO A 272 4.23 16.82 72.35
CA PRO A 272 3.44 15.96 73.24
C PRO A 272 2.08 16.51 73.70
N GLY A 273 1.89 17.83 73.68
CA GLY A 273 0.61 18.49 74.02
C GLY A 273 -0.31 18.80 72.83
N GLN A 274 0.13 18.57 71.59
CA GLN A 274 -0.63 18.81 70.36
C GLN A 274 -0.93 17.52 69.57
N ARG A 275 -0.20 16.44 69.84
CA ARG A 275 -0.44 15.12 69.27
C ARG A 275 -1.73 14.51 69.84
N ALA A 276 -2.69 14.21 68.99
CA ALA A 276 -3.90 13.48 69.39
C ALA A 276 -3.66 11.95 69.33
N PRO A 277 -3.58 11.21 70.46
CA PRO A 277 -3.28 9.78 70.45
C PRO A 277 -4.36 8.96 69.74
N GLU A 278 -5.64 9.28 69.95
CA GLU A 278 -6.78 8.64 69.26
C GLU A 278 -6.70 8.80 67.74
N ARG A 279 -6.26 9.98 67.27
CA ARG A 279 -6.04 10.21 65.83
C ARG A 279 -4.88 9.37 65.31
N LEU A 280 -3.79 9.28 66.07
CA LEU A 280 -2.63 8.47 65.72
C LEU A 280 -3.00 6.98 65.59
N GLU A 281 -3.80 6.47 66.52
CA GLU A 281 -4.34 5.11 66.51
C GLU A 281 -5.30 4.88 65.33
N SER A 282 -6.23 5.82 65.05
CA SER A 282 -7.11 5.74 63.89
C SER A 282 -6.37 5.73 62.54
N LEU A 283 -5.24 6.45 62.45
CA LEU A 283 -4.40 6.48 61.25
C LEU A 283 -3.61 5.17 61.08
N LEU A 284 -3.19 4.53 62.17
CA LEU A 284 -2.58 3.18 62.16
C LEU A 284 -3.59 2.11 61.75
N GLU A 285 -4.80 2.14 62.29
CA GLU A 285 -5.84 1.18 61.90
C GLU A 285 -6.21 1.36 60.42
N LYS A 286 -6.40 2.61 59.96
CA LYS A 286 -6.68 2.89 58.55
C LYS A 286 -5.52 2.50 57.62
N ARG A 287 -4.27 2.57 58.10
CA ARG A 287 -3.12 2.07 57.36
C ARG A 287 -3.17 0.55 57.20
N LYS A 288 -3.49 -0.16 58.27
CA LYS A 288 -3.62 -1.62 58.27
C LYS A 288 -4.74 -2.07 57.34
N GLU A 289 -5.90 -1.42 57.39
CA GLU A 289 -7.01 -1.64 56.46
C GLU A 289 -6.57 -1.41 54.99
N LEU A 290 -5.90 -0.29 54.70
CA LEU A 290 -5.39 0.00 53.35
C LEU A 290 -4.29 -0.97 52.89
N GLN A 291 -3.52 -1.57 53.82
CA GLN A 291 -2.51 -2.59 53.52
C GLN A 291 -3.17 -3.92 53.19
N GLU A 292 -4.13 -4.37 54.01
CA GLU A 292 -4.92 -5.59 53.77
C GLU A 292 -5.68 -5.50 52.44
N HIS A 293 -6.29 -4.34 52.13
CA HIS A 293 -6.92 -4.09 50.83
C HIS A 293 -5.94 -4.15 49.65
N GLN A 294 -4.72 -3.62 49.80
CA GLN A 294 -3.70 -3.67 48.75
C GLN A 294 -3.24 -5.11 48.48
N GLU A 295 -3.01 -5.89 49.54
CA GLU A 295 -2.62 -7.30 49.45
C GLU A 295 -3.68 -8.15 48.73
N GLU A 296 -4.97 -7.89 48.98
CA GLU A 296 -6.08 -8.57 48.31
C GLU A 296 -6.17 -8.24 46.80
N ILE A 297 -6.03 -6.94 46.44
CA ILE A 297 -5.98 -6.52 45.02
C ILE A 297 -4.75 -7.13 44.33
N GLU A 298 -3.59 -7.15 44.98
CA GLU A 298 -2.37 -7.78 44.45
C GLU A 298 -2.51 -9.31 44.31
N GLY A 299 -3.27 -9.96 45.19
CA GLY A 299 -3.66 -11.36 45.11
C GLY A 299 -4.47 -11.66 43.84
N MET A 300 -5.57 -10.93 43.63
CA MET A 300 -6.40 -11.02 42.42
C MET A 300 -5.59 -10.74 41.14
N MET A 301 -4.72 -9.72 41.19
CA MET A 301 -3.81 -9.39 40.08
C MET A 301 -2.82 -10.52 39.78
N ASN A 302 -2.24 -11.17 40.79
CA ASN A 302 -1.39 -12.35 40.61
C ASN A 302 -2.16 -13.53 40.03
N ALA A 303 -3.41 -13.74 40.46
CA ALA A 303 -4.27 -14.83 39.98
C ALA A 303 -4.56 -14.66 38.48
N LEU A 304 -4.98 -13.48 38.03
CA LEU A 304 -5.19 -13.17 36.61
C LEU A 304 -3.89 -13.25 35.79
N PHE A 305 -2.78 -12.75 36.33
CA PHE A 305 -1.51 -12.76 35.64
C PHE A 305 -0.97 -14.19 35.43
N ARG A 306 -0.98 -15.02 36.49
CA ARG A 306 -0.48 -16.40 36.43
C ARG A 306 -1.45 -17.35 35.73
N GLY A 307 -2.75 -17.22 36.00
CA GLY A 307 -3.80 -18.09 35.44
C GLY A 307 -4.10 -17.81 33.98
N VAL A 308 -4.12 -16.53 33.56
CA VAL A 308 -4.49 -16.13 32.20
C VAL A 308 -3.30 -15.61 31.41
N PHE A 309 -2.70 -14.48 31.81
CA PHE A 309 -1.73 -13.77 30.97
C PHE A 309 -0.53 -14.66 30.57
N VAL A 310 0.11 -15.33 31.55
CA VAL A 310 1.31 -16.18 31.32
C VAL A 310 1.05 -17.35 30.36
N HIS A 311 -0.21 -17.75 30.16
CA HIS A 311 -0.60 -18.76 29.18
C HIS A 311 -1.06 -18.16 27.85
N ARG A 312 -1.79 -17.03 27.88
CA ARG A 312 -2.45 -16.46 26.70
C ARG A 312 -1.62 -15.46 25.89
N TYR A 313 -0.55 -14.87 26.46
CA TYR A 313 0.40 -14.06 25.66
C TYR A 313 1.10 -14.87 24.55
N ARG A 314 1.04 -16.20 24.64
CA ARG A 314 1.60 -17.20 23.71
C ARG A 314 0.54 -18.16 23.17
N ASP A 315 -0.72 -17.71 23.09
CA ASP A 315 -1.80 -18.48 22.44
C ASP A 315 -1.43 -18.80 20.98
N VAL A 316 -2.04 -19.84 20.40
CA VAL A 316 -1.92 -20.11 18.96
C VAL A 316 -2.56 -18.97 18.14
N LEU A 317 -3.61 -18.35 18.67
CA LEU A 317 -4.35 -17.27 18.02
C LEU A 317 -3.65 -15.90 18.20
N PRO A 318 -3.32 -15.18 17.11
CA PRO A 318 -2.58 -13.93 17.18
C PRO A 318 -3.39 -12.80 17.83
N GLU A 319 -4.72 -12.78 17.67
CA GLU A 319 -5.57 -11.74 18.25
C GLU A 319 -5.52 -11.78 19.79
N ILE A 320 -5.47 -12.99 20.36
CA ILE A 320 -5.36 -13.23 21.81
C ILE A 320 -3.98 -12.79 22.32
N ARG A 321 -2.91 -13.06 21.57
CA ARG A 321 -1.55 -12.57 21.92
C ARG A 321 -1.49 -11.04 21.87
N ALA A 322 -2.09 -10.43 20.84
CA ALA A 322 -2.17 -8.98 20.69
C ALA A 322 -2.90 -8.29 21.85
N ILE A 323 -4.03 -8.85 22.31
CA ILE A 323 -4.75 -8.36 23.51
C ILE A 323 -3.86 -8.40 24.75
N CYS A 324 -3.17 -9.52 25.00
CA CYS A 324 -2.29 -9.63 26.17
C CYS A 324 -1.18 -8.57 26.15
N ILE A 325 -0.54 -8.36 24.98
CA ILE A 325 0.55 -7.39 24.81
C ILE A 325 0.08 -5.93 24.92
N GLU A 326 -1.12 -5.61 24.43
CA GLU A 326 -1.68 -4.27 24.57
C GLU A 326 -1.91 -3.91 26.05
N GLU A 327 -2.54 -4.82 26.80
CA GLU A 327 -2.94 -4.54 28.18
C GLU A 327 -1.72 -4.51 29.13
N ILE A 328 -0.72 -5.39 28.97
CA ILE A 328 0.52 -5.30 29.77
C ILE A 328 1.29 -3.99 29.52
N GLY A 329 1.26 -3.47 28.28
CA GLY A 329 1.77 -2.13 27.97
C GLY A 329 1.02 -1.03 28.73
N CYS A 330 -0.31 -1.12 28.79
CA CYS A 330 -1.13 -0.20 29.58
C CYS A 330 -0.83 -0.28 31.10
N TRP A 331 -0.55 -1.47 31.65
CA TRP A 331 -0.20 -1.61 33.08
C TRP A 331 1.15 -0.95 33.40
N MET A 332 2.16 -1.20 32.56
CA MET A 332 3.49 -0.57 32.68
C MET A 332 3.42 0.95 32.61
N GLN A 333 2.58 1.50 31.72
CA GLN A 333 2.42 2.94 31.57
C GLN A 333 1.61 3.56 32.72
N SER A 334 0.59 2.86 33.22
CA SER A 334 -0.31 3.38 34.26
C SER A 334 0.27 3.29 35.68
N TYR A 335 0.95 2.19 36.02
CA TYR A 335 1.50 1.94 37.36
C TYR A 335 2.95 1.46 37.28
N SER A 336 3.79 2.32 36.71
CA SER A 336 5.20 2.03 36.39
C SER A 336 6.06 1.67 37.60
N THR A 337 5.71 2.13 38.80
CA THR A 337 6.42 1.77 40.04
C THR A 337 6.35 0.28 40.35
N SER A 338 5.25 -0.40 39.98
CA SER A 338 5.05 -1.84 40.18
C SER A 338 5.31 -2.67 38.90
N PHE A 339 4.87 -2.18 37.74
CA PHE A 339 4.89 -2.96 36.49
C PHE A 339 6.09 -2.71 35.56
N LEU A 340 6.78 -1.58 35.66
CA LEU A 340 7.90 -1.27 34.76
C LEU A 340 9.20 -1.90 35.30
N THR A 341 9.28 -3.22 35.17
CA THR A 341 10.42 -4.06 35.58
C THR A 341 10.69 -5.17 34.57
N ASP A 342 11.90 -5.72 34.57
CA ASP A 342 12.32 -6.81 33.68
C ASP A 342 11.43 -8.07 33.75
N SER A 343 10.82 -8.34 34.91
CA SER A 343 9.92 -9.47 35.09
C SER A 343 8.69 -9.40 34.19
N TYR A 344 8.26 -8.19 33.80
CA TYR A 344 7.17 -7.91 32.87
C TYR A 344 7.67 -7.50 31.47
N LEU A 345 8.70 -6.65 31.36
CA LEU A 345 9.22 -6.13 30.08
C LEU A 345 9.67 -7.25 29.12
N LYS A 346 10.19 -8.35 29.65
CA LYS A 346 10.60 -9.52 28.86
C LYS A 346 9.50 -10.07 27.94
N TYR A 347 8.21 -9.96 28.32
CA TYR A 347 7.10 -10.46 27.50
C TYR A 347 6.96 -9.64 26.21
N ILE A 348 7.08 -8.31 26.29
CA ILE A 348 7.11 -7.46 25.09
C ILE A 348 8.37 -7.75 24.27
N GLY A 349 9.55 -7.84 24.92
CA GLY A 349 10.82 -8.11 24.23
C GLY A 349 10.86 -9.42 23.45
N TRP A 350 10.31 -10.51 24.01
CA TRP A 350 10.15 -11.77 23.29
C TRP A 350 9.15 -11.62 22.13
N THR A 351 8.01 -10.98 22.38
CA THR A 351 6.90 -10.89 21.42
C THR A 351 7.13 -9.85 20.30
N LEU A 352 8.19 -9.03 20.35
CA LEU A 352 8.73 -8.31 19.16
C LEU A 352 9.16 -9.24 18.02
N HIS A 353 9.35 -10.53 18.30
CA HIS A 353 9.74 -11.57 17.33
C HIS A 353 8.56 -12.40 16.83
N ASP A 354 7.31 -12.02 17.15
CA ASP A 354 6.12 -12.72 16.70
C ASP A 354 5.99 -12.74 15.17
N LYS A 355 5.43 -13.81 14.63
CA LYS A 355 5.24 -13.97 13.18
C LYS A 355 4.10 -13.11 12.63
N HIS A 356 3.13 -12.73 13.44
CA HIS A 356 1.95 -11.97 13.00
C HIS A 356 2.11 -10.46 13.22
N ARG A 357 1.66 -9.68 12.22
CA ARG A 357 1.82 -8.22 12.17
C ARG A 357 1.16 -7.50 13.34
N GLU A 358 -0.07 -7.89 13.68
CA GLU A 358 -0.86 -7.23 14.72
C GLU A 358 -0.19 -7.34 16.09
N VAL A 359 0.44 -8.47 16.37
CA VAL A 359 1.13 -8.74 17.63
C VAL A 359 2.39 -7.86 17.73
N ARG A 360 3.20 -7.82 16.67
CA ARG A 360 4.37 -6.91 16.59
C ARG A 360 3.96 -5.45 16.71
N LEU A 361 2.86 -5.05 16.06
CA LEU A 361 2.32 -3.69 16.11
C LEU A 361 1.91 -3.29 17.54
N LYS A 362 1.28 -4.19 18.31
CA LYS A 362 0.96 -3.93 19.73
C LYS A 362 2.23 -3.81 20.59
N CYS A 363 3.26 -4.65 20.36
CA CYS A 363 4.54 -4.52 21.05
C CYS A 363 5.15 -3.13 20.85
N VAL A 364 5.26 -2.68 19.59
CA VAL A 364 5.86 -1.38 19.25
C VAL A 364 5.04 -0.22 19.81
N LYS A 365 3.70 -0.28 19.72
CA LYS A 365 2.81 0.75 20.29
C LYS A 365 2.90 0.82 21.82
N ALA A 366 3.00 -0.32 22.50
CA ALA A 366 3.22 -0.37 23.95
C ALA A 366 4.55 0.30 24.32
N LEU A 367 5.65 -0.07 23.65
CA LEU A 367 6.95 0.57 23.86
C LEU A 367 6.89 2.08 23.57
N LYS A 368 6.26 2.51 22.48
CA LYS A 368 6.08 3.92 22.13
C LYS A 368 5.41 4.73 23.25
N GLY A 369 4.44 4.14 23.95
CA GLY A 369 3.81 4.73 25.13
C GLY A 369 4.73 4.88 26.34
N LEU A 370 5.72 3.98 26.49
CA LEU A 370 6.71 4.02 27.58
C LEU A 370 7.86 5.01 27.28
N TYR A 371 8.50 4.90 26.12
CA TYR A 371 9.58 5.83 25.71
C TYR A 371 9.09 7.26 25.47
N GLY A 372 7.78 7.47 25.26
CA GLY A 372 7.19 8.80 25.19
C GLY A 372 7.24 9.58 26.51
N ASN A 373 7.44 8.91 27.65
CA ASN A 373 7.63 9.57 28.94
C ASN A 373 9.11 9.50 29.37
N ARG A 374 9.77 10.67 29.39
CA ARG A 374 11.18 10.82 29.74
C ARG A 374 11.52 10.34 31.17
N ASP A 375 10.59 10.38 32.11
CA ASP A 375 10.83 9.93 33.48
C ASP A 375 10.96 8.39 33.57
N LEU A 376 10.42 7.66 32.58
CA LEU A 376 10.44 6.19 32.54
C LEU A 376 11.70 5.62 31.85
N THR A 377 12.42 6.42 31.05
CA THR A 377 13.49 5.89 30.19
C THR A 377 14.68 5.33 30.96
N THR A 378 14.99 5.88 32.14
CA THR A 378 16.02 5.34 33.05
C THR A 378 15.77 3.88 33.44
N ARG A 379 14.51 3.46 33.56
CA ARG A 379 14.14 2.06 33.84
C ARG A 379 14.13 1.16 32.59
N LEU A 380 14.25 1.75 31.41
CA LEU A 380 14.26 1.04 30.13
C LEU A 380 15.68 0.78 29.60
N GLU A 381 16.74 1.33 30.19
CA GLU A 381 18.12 1.22 29.67
C GLU A 381 18.56 -0.23 29.42
N LEU A 382 18.33 -1.14 30.38
CA LEU A 382 18.69 -2.55 30.24
C LEU A 382 17.84 -3.29 29.19
N PHE A 383 16.55 -2.97 29.09
CA PHE A 383 15.68 -3.50 28.04
C PHE A 383 16.11 -2.98 26.66
N THR A 384 16.40 -1.69 26.56
CA THR A 384 16.77 -1.01 25.31
C THR A 384 18.08 -1.58 24.78
N SER A 385 19.14 -1.60 25.60
CA SER A 385 20.44 -2.19 25.21
C SER A 385 20.35 -3.65 24.76
N ARG A 386 19.40 -4.43 25.29
CA ARG A 386 19.17 -5.82 24.88
C ARG A 386 18.36 -6.00 23.59
N PHE A 387 17.40 -5.10 23.31
CA PHE A 387 16.45 -5.24 22.20
C PHE A 387 16.57 -4.18 21.10
N LYS A 388 17.51 -3.22 21.23
CA LYS A 388 17.78 -2.14 20.26
C LYS A 388 17.90 -2.68 18.84
N ASP A 389 18.79 -3.66 18.61
CA ASP A 389 19.04 -4.23 17.29
C ASP A 389 17.75 -4.82 16.66
N ARG A 390 16.87 -5.42 17.48
CA ARG A 390 15.56 -5.88 17.01
C ARG A 390 14.65 -4.70 16.66
N MET A 391 14.57 -3.67 17.49
CA MET A 391 13.75 -2.48 17.22
C MET A 391 14.22 -1.73 15.96
N VAL A 392 15.53 -1.66 15.73
CA VAL A 392 16.13 -1.13 14.49
C VAL A 392 15.78 -2.01 13.29
N SER A 393 15.93 -3.34 13.39
CA SER A 393 15.56 -4.26 12.29
C SER A 393 14.08 -4.18 11.88
N MET A 394 13.20 -3.73 12.78
CA MET A 394 11.76 -3.58 12.50
C MET A 394 11.44 -2.37 11.62
N VAL A 395 12.40 -1.50 11.32
CA VAL A 395 12.25 -0.49 10.26
C VAL A 395 12.11 -1.15 8.88
N MET A 396 12.69 -2.35 8.70
CA MET A 396 12.53 -3.18 7.50
C MET A 396 11.58 -4.38 7.77
N ASP A 397 10.55 -4.18 8.60
CA ASP A 397 9.50 -5.18 8.78
C ASP A 397 8.70 -5.36 7.47
N ARG A 398 8.27 -6.60 7.17
CA ARG A 398 7.50 -6.93 5.96
C ARG A 398 6.19 -6.13 5.85
N GLU A 399 5.67 -5.62 6.97
CA GLU A 399 4.38 -4.95 7.06
C GLU A 399 4.59 -3.47 7.39
N TYR A 400 4.26 -2.59 6.44
CA TYR A 400 4.57 -1.15 6.54
C TYR A 400 4.05 -0.48 7.82
N ASP A 401 2.85 -0.85 8.32
CA ASP A 401 2.31 -0.34 9.58
C ASP A 401 3.23 -0.58 10.79
N VAL A 402 3.93 -1.73 10.81
CA VAL A 402 4.88 -2.08 11.87
C VAL A 402 6.16 -1.27 11.70
N ALA A 403 6.65 -1.14 10.47
CA ALA A 403 7.84 -0.36 10.14
C ALA A 403 7.68 1.14 10.49
N VAL A 404 6.54 1.74 10.13
CA VAL A 404 6.20 3.13 10.45
C VAL A 404 6.23 3.38 11.95
N GLU A 405 5.61 2.49 12.73
CA GLU A 405 5.59 2.62 14.19
C GLU A 405 6.96 2.32 14.82
N ALA A 406 7.79 1.46 14.20
CA ALA A 406 9.16 1.20 14.62
C ALA A 406 10.05 2.44 14.43
N VAL A 407 9.98 3.12 13.29
CA VAL A 407 10.69 4.40 13.08
C VAL A 407 10.23 5.44 14.10
N ARG A 408 8.91 5.58 14.34
CA ARG A 408 8.37 6.49 15.36
C ARG A 408 8.84 6.16 16.78
N LEU A 409 9.05 4.88 17.09
CA LEU A 409 9.66 4.43 18.35
C LEU A 409 11.13 4.85 18.42
N LEU A 410 11.92 4.66 17.35
CA LEU A 410 13.31 5.12 17.29
C LEU A 410 13.44 6.64 17.43
N ILE A 411 12.50 7.43 16.90
CA ILE A 411 12.45 8.89 17.12
C ILE A 411 12.31 9.24 18.60
N LEU A 412 11.49 8.50 19.37
CA LEU A 412 11.36 8.74 20.81
C LEU A 412 12.61 8.31 21.58
N ILE A 413 13.24 7.20 21.19
CA ILE A 413 14.53 6.77 21.77
C ILE A 413 15.60 7.83 21.51
N LEU A 414 15.73 8.32 20.27
CA LEU A 414 16.66 9.39 19.89
C LEU A 414 16.47 10.67 20.73
N LYS A 415 15.22 11.10 20.94
CA LYS A 415 14.90 12.32 21.70
C LYS A 415 15.09 12.18 23.22
N ASN A 416 14.76 11.02 23.78
CA ASN A 416 14.64 10.83 25.23
C ASN A 416 15.76 9.97 25.85
N MET A 417 16.62 9.36 25.04
CA MET A 417 17.76 8.51 25.46
C MET A 417 19.00 8.80 24.60
N GLU A 418 19.66 9.91 24.92
CA GLU A 418 20.88 10.38 24.25
C GLU A 418 21.99 9.31 24.25
N GLY A 419 22.63 9.09 23.10
CA GLY A 419 23.74 8.14 22.94
C GLY A 419 23.37 6.65 22.84
N VAL A 420 22.09 6.27 22.91
CA VAL A 420 21.68 4.85 22.85
C VAL A 420 21.64 4.30 21.41
N LEU A 421 21.26 5.12 20.43
CA LEU A 421 21.36 4.78 19.02
C LEU A 421 22.76 5.15 18.52
N THR A 422 23.49 4.18 18.00
CA THR A 422 24.78 4.39 17.34
C THR A 422 24.57 4.98 15.95
N ASP A 423 25.61 5.55 15.35
CA ASP A 423 25.50 6.11 14.00
C ASP A 423 25.16 5.04 12.96
N ALA A 424 25.69 3.81 13.09
CA ALA A 424 25.31 2.67 12.25
C ALA A 424 23.82 2.26 12.39
N ASP A 425 23.23 2.40 13.59
CA ASP A 425 21.78 2.20 13.76
C ASP A 425 21.00 3.27 13.00
N CYS A 426 21.46 4.53 13.04
CA CYS A 426 20.83 5.65 12.37
C CYS A 426 20.95 5.52 10.84
N GLU A 427 22.14 5.19 10.34
CA GLU A 427 22.44 4.94 8.93
C GLU A 427 21.53 3.87 8.34
N SER A 428 21.19 2.81 9.09
CA SER A 428 20.25 1.78 8.63
C SER A 428 18.82 2.29 8.37
N VAL A 429 18.44 3.45 8.94
CA VAL A 429 17.14 4.10 8.72
C VAL A 429 17.17 5.07 7.54
N TYR A 430 18.35 5.58 7.15
CA TYR A 430 18.46 6.64 6.15
C TYR A 430 17.97 6.23 4.74
N PRO A 431 18.28 5.05 4.18
CA PRO A 431 17.74 4.61 2.87
C PRO A 431 16.21 4.63 2.80
N VAL A 432 15.54 4.51 3.93
CA VAL A 432 14.08 4.37 4.04
C VAL A 432 13.35 5.67 3.68
N VAL A 433 14.05 6.82 3.63
CA VAL A 433 13.49 8.07 3.07
C VAL A 433 13.16 7.94 1.57
N TYR A 434 13.69 6.94 0.88
CA TYR A 434 13.40 6.64 -0.53
C TYR A 434 12.33 5.55 -0.71
N ALA A 435 11.76 5.00 0.36
CA ALA A 435 10.74 3.96 0.26
C ALA A 435 9.50 4.42 -0.57
N SER A 436 8.92 3.50 -1.32
CA SER A 436 7.69 3.72 -2.09
C SER A 436 6.49 4.04 -1.19
N HIS A 437 6.36 3.33 -0.06
CA HIS A 437 5.31 3.59 0.91
C HIS A 437 5.53 4.93 1.65
N ARG A 438 4.84 6.00 1.22
CA ARG A 438 4.98 7.37 1.77
C ARG A 438 4.92 7.41 3.29
N GLY A 439 4.00 6.67 3.92
CA GLY A 439 3.85 6.71 5.38
C GLY A 439 5.11 6.28 6.14
N LEU A 440 5.91 5.40 5.55
CA LEU A 440 7.21 4.95 6.08
C LEU A 440 8.30 5.96 5.73
N ALA A 441 8.33 6.43 4.49
CA ALA A 441 9.31 7.42 4.03
C ALA A 441 9.22 8.75 4.80
N SER A 442 8.02 9.27 5.05
CA SER A 442 7.82 10.47 5.88
C SER A 442 8.17 10.26 7.35
N ALA A 443 8.02 9.03 7.89
CA ALA A 443 8.49 8.71 9.25
C ALA A 443 10.03 8.68 9.30
N ALA A 444 10.69 8.10 8.29
CA ALA A 444 12.15 8.14 8.16
C ALA A 444 12.68 9.57 7.95
N GLY A 445 11.96 10.39 7.18
CA GLY A 445 12.24 11.83 7.04
C GLY A 445 12.13 12.60 8.36
N GLU A 446 11.13 12.29 9.20
CA GLU A 446 11.06 12.86 10.55
C GLU A 446 12.26 12.42 11.41
N PHE A 447 12.64 11.13 11.36
CA PHE A 447 13.84 10.63 12.06
C PHE A 447 15.11 11.36 11.61
N LEU A 448 15.31 11.50 10.30
CA LEU A 448 16.42 12.22 9.71
C LEU A 448 16.43 13.69 10.16
N TYR A 449 15.27 14.36 10.17
CA TYR A 449 15.12 15.73 10.66
C TYR A 449 15.61 15.89 12.11
N TRP A 450 15.24 14.97 13.00
CA TRP A 450 15.66 15.03 14.40
C TRP A 450 17.13 14.64 14.64
N LYS A 451 17.72 13.77 13.81
CA LYS A 451 19.12 13.31 13.94
C LYS A 451 20.14 14.25 13.32
N LEU A 452 19.89 14.81 12.13
CA LEU A 452 20.88 15.55 11.33
C LEU A 452 20.58 17.03 11.09
N PHE A 453 19.37 17.52 11.37
CA PHE A 453 18.98 18.88 11.01
C PHE A 453 18.56 19.74 12.21
N TYR A 454 17.89 19.13 13.19
CA TYR A 454 17.41 19.83 14.38
C TYR A 454 18.56 20.35 15.28
N PRO A 455 19.56 19.56 15.67
CA PRO A 455 20.63 20.01 16.58
C PRO A 455 21.40 21.22 16.01
N GLU A 456 21.80 21.15 14.75
CA GLU A 456 22.62 22.14 14.06
C GLU A 456 21.86 23.47 13.85
N CYS A 457 20.54 23.38 13.68
CA CYS A 457 19.66 24.54 13.62
C CYS A 457 19.45 25.17 15.01
N GLU A 458 19.21 24.36 16.06
CA GLU A 458 18.88 24.86 17.40
C GLU A 458 20.09 25.45 18.12
N ILE A 459 21.27 24.81 18.02
CA ILE A 459 22.53 25.31 18.58
C ILE A 459 22.83 26.75 18.10
N ARG A 460 22.48 27.07 16.84
CA ARG A 460 22.64 28.42 16.28
C ARG A 460 21.54 29.40 16.72
N MET A 461 20.35 28.92 17.09
CA MET A 461 19.27 29.78 17.62
C MET A 461 19.50 30.16 19.09
N MET A 462 20.12 29.29 19.88
CA MET A 462 20.44 29.58 21.29
C MET A 462 21.42 30.77 21.48
N GLY A 463 22.12 31.18 20.40
CA GLY A 463 23.09 32.27 20.40
C GLY A 463 22.52 33.69 20.24
N GLY A 464 21.22 33.89 19.99
CA GLY A 464 20.70 35.24 19.77
C GLY A 464 19.17 35.36 19.77
N ARG A 465 18.67 36.40 20.44
CA ARG A 465 17.25 36.78 20.40
C ARG A 465 16.87 37.30 19.01
N GLU A 466 16.20 36.49 18.20
CA GLU A 466 14.95 36.88 17.54
C GLU A 466 14.30 35.70 16.79
N GLN A 467 12.96 35.65 16.81
CA GLN A 467 12.16 34.54 16.31
C GLN A 467 11.92 34.62 14.79
N ARG A 468 12.93 35.10 14.05
CA ARG A 468 12.99 35.13 12.59
C ARG A 468 14.01 34.10 12.15
N GLN A 469 13.67 33.31 11.13
CA GLN A 469 14.56 32.32 10.52
C GLN A 469 15.90 33.00 10.19
N SER A 470 16.97 32.65 10.90
CA SER A 470 18.26 33.28 10.65
C SER A 470 18.82 32.74 9.34
N PRO A 471 19.30 33.58 8.41
CA PRO A 471 19.80 33.11 7.11
C PRO A 471 20.91 32.05 7.25
N GLY A 472 21.72 32.15 8.31
CA GLY A 472 22.76 31.17 8.65
C GLY A 472 22.25 29.82 9.16
N ALA A 473 21.03 29.71 9.67
CA ALA A 473 20.42 28.42 10.01
C ALA A 473 19.83 27.75 8.76
N GLN A 474 19.22 28.53 7.86
CA GLN A 474 18.68 27.98 6.61
C GLN A 474 19.79 27.50 5.67
N ARG A 475 20.87 28.27 5.54
CA ARG A 475 22.05 27.87 4.74
C ARG A 475 22.66 26.56 5.25
N THR A 476 22.70 26.37 6.57
CA THR A 476 23.15 25.10 7.17
C THR A 476 22.18 23.95 6.92
N PHE A 477 20.86 24.18 6.98
CA PHE A 477 19.88 23.15 6.60
C PHE A 477 20.10 22.64 5.16
N PHE A 478 20.24 23.54 4.18
CA PHE A 478 20.50 23.10 2.80
C PHE A 478 21.88 22.47 2.60
N GLN A 479 22.92 22.95 3.28
CA GLN A 479 24.25 22.31 3.24
C GLN A 479 24.22 20.86 3.77
N LEU A 480 23.52 20.61 4.86
CA LEU A 480 23.34 19.26 5.43
C LEU A 480 22.48 18.38 4.51
N LEU A 481 21.46 18.94 3.86
CA LEU A 481 20.61 18.22 2.92
C LEU A 481 21.37 17.81 1.66
N LEU A 482 22.27 18.67 1.17
CA LEU A 482 23.16 18.38 0.06
C LEU A 482 24.17 17.28 0.41
N SER A 483 24.83 17.38 1.56
CA SER A 483 25.72 16.30 2.05
C SER A 483 24.95 14.98 2.12
N PHE A 484 23.78 14.96 2.77
CA PHE A 484 22.97 13.75 2.89
C PHE A 484 22.59 13.14 1.53
N PHE A 485 22.11 13.96 0.58
CA PHE A 485 21.71 13.45 -0.73
C PHE A 485 22.90 12.86 -1.49
N VAL A 486 24.01 13.61 -1.58
CA VAL A 486 25.22 13.21 -2.31
C VAL A 486 25.88 11.98 -1.66
N GLU A 487 25.91 11.89 -0.32
CA GLU A 487 26.45 10.74 0.41
C GLU A 487 25.53 9.50 0.35
N SER A 488 24.26 9.65 -0.04
CA SER A 488 23.32 8.53 -0.07
C SER A 488 23.44 7.63 -1.29
N GLU A 489 23.83 8.16 -2.46
CA GLU A 489 24.03 7.42 -3.73
C GLU A 489 22.89 6.44 -4.12
N LEU A 490 21.66 6.70 -3.68
CA LEU A 490 20.47 5.83 -3.88
C LEU A 490 19.47 6.34 -4.93
N HIS A 491 19.54 7.61 -5.31
CA HIS A 491 18.64 8.25 -6.29
C HIS A 491 19.34 9.41 -6.98
N ASP A 492 19.12 9.54 -8.30
CA ASP A 492 19.66 10.65 -9.10
C ASP A 492 18.85 11.94 -8.98
N HIS A 493 17.66 11.89 -8.35
CA HIS A 493 16.75 13.04 -8.22
C HIS A 493 16.16 13.17 -6.80
N ALA A 494 15.90 14.41 -6.37
CA ALA A 494 15.57 14.73 -4.98
C ALA A 494 14.08 14.60 -4.61
N ALA A 495 13.18 14.39 -5.59
CA ALA A 495 11.73 14.41 -5.38
C ALA A 495 11.22 13.56 -4.20
N TYR A 496 11.74 12.33 -4.05
CA TYR A 496 11.36 11.44 -2.95
C TYR A 496 11.92 11.87 -1.59
N LEU A 497 13.12 12.45 -1.55
CA LEU A 497 13.70 13.00 -0.33
C LEU A 497 12.96 14.26 0.13
N VAL A 498 12.62 15.14 -0.82
CA VAL A 498 11.81 16.35 -0.57
C VAL A 498 10.43 16.00 -0.01
N ASP A 499 9.74 15.00 -0.58
CA ASP A 499 8.44 14.54 -0.05
C ASP A 499 8.56 13.88 1.34
N SER A 500 9.62 13.11 1.59
CA SER A 500 9.87 12.50 2.91
C SER A 500 10.08 13.54 4.01
N LEU A 501 10.72 14.68 3.66
CA LEU A 501 10.94 15.80 4.56
C LEU A 501 9.79 16.82 4.54
N TRP A 502 8.76 16.65 3.71
CA TRP A 502 7.73 17.66 3.49
C TRP A 502 6.90 17.98 4.75
N ASP A 503 6.51 16.93 5.47
CA ASP A 503 5.60 17.06 6.61
C ASP A 503 6.31 17.64 7.86
N CYS A 504 7.63 17.41 8.01
CA CYS A 504 8.43 17.88 9.14
C CYS A 504 9.25 19.16 8.86
N ALA A 505 9.72 19.34 7.62
CA ALA A 505 10.62 20.42 7.20
C ALA A 505 10.07 21.28 6.03
N GLY A 506 8.81 21.10 5.62
CA GLY A 506 8.21 21.84 4.49
C GLY A 506 8.30 23.36 4.57
N ALA A 507 8.32 23.95 5.78
CA ALA A 507 8.55 25.39 5.96
C ALA A 507 9.98 25.86 5.62
N ARG A 508 10.96 24.94 5.65
CA ARG A 508 12.34 25.18 5.18
C ARG A 508 12.49 24.86 3.71
N LEU A 509 11.85 23.79 3.22
CA LEU A 509 11.88 23.41 1.80
C LEU A 509 11.23 24.48 0.90
N LYS A 510 10.26 25.24 1.43
CA LYS A 510 9.64 26.39 0.75
C LYS A 510 10.43 27.71 0.86
N ASP A 511 11.63 27.72 1.44
CA ASP A 511 12.51 28.89 1.45
C ASP A 511 13.28 29.01 0.12
N TRP A 512 12.53 29.39 -0.92
CA TRP A 512 13.07 29.60 -2.27
C TRP A 512 14.00 30.82 -2.34
N GLU A 513 13.86 31.80 -1.44
CA GLU A 513 14.80 32.91 -1.29
C GLU A 513 16.18 32.39 -0.84
N GLY A 514 16.22 31.50 0.15
CA GLY A 514 17.42 30.79 0.57
C GLY A 514 18.07 29.98 -0.56
N LEU A 515 17.30 29.14 -1.25
CA LEU A 515 17.80 28.28 -2.35
C LEU A 515 18.37 29.10 -3.52
N THR A 516 17.63 30.10 -4.01
CA THR A 516 18.08 30.93 -5.13
C THR A 516 19.25 31.84 -4.74
N SER A 517 19.32 32.31 -3.50
CA SER A 517 20.50 33.03 -3.00
C SER A 517 21.74 32.14 -3.00
N LEU A 518 21.60 30.88 -2.56
CA LEU A 518 22.67 29.88 -2.61
C LEU A 518 23.19 29.65 -4.05
N LEU A 519 22.28 29.52 -5.01
CA LEU A 519 22.61 29.29 -6.42
C LEU A 519 23.21 30.50 -7.15
N LEU A 520 22.96 31.73 -6.68
CA LEU A 520 23.40 32.97 -7.35
C LEU A 520 24.57 33.69 -6.65
N GLU A 521 24.96 33.29 -5.44
CA GLU A 521 26.04 33.93 -4.67
C GLU A 521 27.43 33.61 -5.25
N LYS A 522 28.16 34.65 -5.68
CA LYS A 522 29.43 34.53 -6.40
C LYS A 522 30.61 34.00 -5.58
N ASP A 523 30.55 34.14 -4.26
CA ASP A 523 31.62 33.76 -3.34
C ASP A 523 31.45 32.33 -2.80
N GLN A 524 30.45 31.57 -3.28
CA GLN A 524 30.30 30.16 -2.95
C GLN A 524 31.03 29.24 -3.93
N ASN A 525 31.96 28.46 -3.39
CA ASN A 525 32.53 27.29 -4.08
C ASN A 525 31.60 26.09 -3.91
N LEU A 526 30.39 26.15 -4.48
CA LEU A 526 29.57 24.95 -4.67
C LEU A 526 30.22 24.09 -5.75
N GLY A 527 30.29 22.77 -5.52
CA GLY A 527 30.69 21.82 -6.55
C GLY A 527 29.56 21.60 -7.56
N ASP A 528 29.90 21.17 -8.77
CA ASP A 528 28.93 21.04 -9.87
C ASP A 528 27.72 20.16 -9.52
N VAL A 529 27.99 18.98 -8.92
CA VAL A 529 26.97 18.07 -8.36
C VAL A 529 26.09 18.76 -7.31
N GLN A 530 26.66 19.63 -6.47
CA GLN A 530 25.90 20.36 -5.44
C GLN A 530 24.99 21.42 -6.07
N GLU A 531 25.40 22.03 -7.19
CA GLU A 531 24.54 22.96 -7.94
C GLU A 531 23.39 22.22 -8.62
N SER A 532 23.65 21.08 -9.28
CA SER A 532 22.59 20.20 -9.83
C SER A 532 21.59 19.78 -8.74
N THR A 533 22.08 19.27 -7.60
CA THR A 533 21.20 18.86 -6.48
C THR A 533 20.42 20.02 -5.87
N LEU A 534 21.00 21.22 -5.74
CA LEU A 534 20.28 22.41 -5.26
C LEU A 534 19.14 22.82 -6.21
N ILE A 535 19.39 22.75 -7.53
CA ILE A 535 18.37 23.00 -8.54
C ILE A 535 17.27 21.95 -8.43
N GLU A 536 17.61 20.67 -8.32
CA GLU A 536 16.63 19.60 -8.21
C GLU A 536 15.78 19.71 -6.92
N ILE A 537 16.37 20.08 -5.78
CA ILE A 537 15.63 20.40 -4.54
C ILE A 537 14.70 21.61 -4.75
N LEU A 538 15.15 22.66 -5.46
CA LEU A 538 14.33 23.83 -5.79
C LEU A 538 13.13 23.45 -6.67
N VAL A 539 13.34 22.64 -7.70
CA VAL A 539 12.28 22.22 -8.64
C VAL A 539 11.31 21.26 -7.96
N SER A 540 11.81 20.21 -7.29
CA SER A 540 10.98 19.27 -6.53
C SER A 540 10.13 19.97 -5.45
N SER A 541 10.68 20.94 -4.71
CA SER A 541 9.92 21.69 -3.69
C SER A 541 8.92 22.68 -4.30
N ALA A 542 9.25 23.33 -5.42
CA ALA A 542 8.33 24.19 -6.16
C ALA A 542 7.15 23.40 -6.76
N ARG A 543 7.45 22.23 -7.34
CA ARG A 543 6.47 21.29 -7.91
C ARG A 543 5.50 20.81 -6.83
N GLN A 544 6.00 20.22 -5.75
CA GLN A 544 5.15 19.71 -4.67
C GLN A 544 4.33 20.82 -3.96
N ALA A 545 4.84 22.06 -3.91
CA ALA A 545 4.07 23.20 -3.39
C ALA A 545 2.94 23.66 -4.33
N SER A 546 3.15 23.60 -5.65
CA SER A 546 2.22 24.13 -6.66
C SER A 546 1.19 23.10 -7.13
N GLU A 547 1.55 21.83 -7.24
CA GLU A 547 0.65 20.69 -7.55
C GLU A 547 -0.16 20.25 -6.32
N GLY A 548 0.45 20.31 -5.13
CA GLY A 548 -0.20 19.97 -3.86
C GLY A 548 -0.33 18.47 -3.56
N HIS A 549 0.21 17.58 -4.39
CA HIS A 549 0.29 16.13 -4.13
C HIS A 549 1.76 15.65 -4.06
N PRO A 550 2.02 14.48 -3.44
CA PRO A 550 3.32 13.80 -3.51
C PRO A 550 3.72 13.43 -4.95
N PRO A 551 4.99 13.03 -5.18
CA PRO A 551 5.41 12.42 -6.45
C PRO A 551 4.68 11.10 -6.72
N VAL A 552 4.84 10.59 -7.96
CA VAL A 552 4.31 9.29 -8.41
C VAL A 552 4.69 8.16 -7.44
N GLY A 553 3.84 7.14 -7.31
CA GLY A 553 4.00 6.05 -6.34
C GLY A 553 3.72 6.43 -4.87
N ARG A 554 3.63 7.72 -4.52
CA ARG A 554 3.37 8.18 -3.14
C ARG A 554 1.99 8.81 -2.90
N VAL A 555 1.17 8.90 -3.94
CA VAL A 555 -0.20 9.46 -3.88
C VAL A 555 -1.15 8.43 -3.23
N THR A 556 -1.61 8.71 -2.00
CA THR A 556 -2.46 7.78 -1.24
C THR A 556 -3.96 7.92 -1.56
N GLY A 557 -4.34 7.40 -2.73
CA GLY A 557 -5.72 7.32 -3.20
C GLY A 557 -6.31 8.66 -3.66
N ARG A 558 -7.52 8.64 -4.24
CA ARG A 558 -8.16 9.80 -4.88
C ARG A 558 -8.81 10.80 -3.90
N LYS A 559 -8.17 11.10 -2.76
CA LYS A 559 -8.64 12.14 -1.83
C LYS A 559 -8.14 13.51 -2.28
N GLY A 560 -9.01 14.27 -2.94
CA GLY A 560 -8.72 15.66 -3.32
C GLY A 560 -8.51 16.59 -2.12
N LEU A 561 -7.67 17.61 -2.32
CA LEU A 561 -7.26 18.58 -1.31
C LEU A 561 -8.44 19.24 -0.56
N THR A 562 -8.28 19.41 0.75
CA THR A 562 -9.21 20.16 1.60
C THR A 562 -9.19 21.65 1.25
N SER A 563 -10.24 22.39 1.62
CA SER A 563 -10.31 23.84 1.37
C SER A 563 -9.19 24.65 2.04
N LYS A 564 -8.57 24.12 3.10
CA LYS A 564 -7.39 24.74 3.73
C LYS A 564 -6.14 24.52 2.90
N GLU A 565 -5.90 23.28 2.45
CA GLU A 565 -4.73 22.93 1.63
C GLU A 565 -4.76 23.61 0.27
N ARG A 566 -5.91 23.64 -0.43
CA ARG A 566 -6.06 24.39 -1.69
C ARG A 566 -5.74 25.87 -1.53
N LYS A 567 -6.08 26.46 -0.38
CA LYS A 567 -5.71 27.85 -0.09
C LYS A 567 -4.20 27.98 0.10
N THR A 568 -3.58 27.10 0.90
CA THR A 568 -2.12 27.10 1.08
C THR A 568 -1.38 26.92 -0.25
N GLN A 569 -1.82 25.98 -1.09
CA GLN A 569 -1.30 25.75 -2.44
C GLN A 569 -1.38 27.01 -3.30
N ALA A 570 -2.53 27.68 -3.35
CA ALA A 570 -2.70 28.93 -4.10
C ALA A 570 -1.83 30.07 -3.53
N ASP A 571 -1.83 30.26 -2.21
CA ASP A 571 -1.00 31.26 -1.52
C ASP A 571 0.50 31.01 -1.76
N ASP A 572 0.93 29.74 -1.84
CA ASP A 572 2.33 29.35 -2.08
C ASP A 572 2.71 29.45 -3.56
N ARG A 573 1.82 29.08 -4.51
CA ARG A 573 2.02 29.26 -5.95
C ARG A 573 2.23 30.73 -6.33
N VAL A 574 1.49 31.64 -5.72
CA VAL A 574 1.67 33.10 -5.93
C VAL A 574 3.05 33.54 -5.43
N LYS A 575 3.44 33.21 -4.19
CA LYS A 575 4.76 33.58 -3.63
C LYS A 575 5.91 33.03 -4.47
N LEU A 576 5.83 31.75 -4.86
CA LEU A 576 6.79 31.08 -5.73
C LEU A 576 6.99 31.87 -7.02
N THR A 577 5.88 32.23 -7.67
CA THR A 577 5.88 32.94 -8.95
C THR A 577 6.44 34.35 -8.82
N GLU A 578 6.00 35.13 -7.82
CA GLU A 578 6.48 36.48 -7.57
C GLU A 578 7.99 36.51 -7.28
N HIS A 579 8.51 35.50 -6.56
CA HIS A 579 9.93 35.37 -6.23
C HIS A 579 10.79 34.90 -7.41
N LEU A 580 10.33 33.90 -8.17
CA LEU A 580 11.14 33.27 -9.21
C LEU A 580 11.10 33.98 -10.57
N ILE A 581 10.04 34.71 -10.93
CA ILE A 581 9.99 35.44 -12.23
C ILE A 581 11.23 36.32 -12.47
N PRO A 582 11.73 37.12 -11.50
CA PRO A 582 12.93 37.94 -11.71
C PRO A 582 14.25 37.15 -11.75
N LEU A 583 14.26 35.94 -11.19
CA LEU A 583 15.48 35.14 -10.94
C LEU A 583 15.68 34.01 -11.96
N LEU A 584 14.61 33.43 -12.49
CA LEU A 584 14.69 32.33 -13.46
C LEU A 584 15.53 32.68 -14.70
N PRO A 585 15.43 33.87 -15.33
CA PRO A 585 16.33 34.25 -16.42
C PRO A 585 17.80 34.36 -16.00
N GLN A 586 18.08 34.68 -14.73
CA GLN A 586 19.45 34.78 -14.20
C GLN A 586 20.05 33.41 -13.91
N LEU A 587 19.23 32.47 -13.42
CA LEU A 587 19.61 31.07 -13.24
C LEU A 587 19.90 30.41 -14.60
N LEU A 588 18.98 30.56 -15.57
CA LEU A 588 19.22 30.09 -16.95
C LEU A 588 20.50 30.70 -17.53
N ALA A 589 20.74 32.00 -17.38
CA ALA A 589 21.99 32.62 -17.84
C ALA A 589 23.25 32.03 -17.21
N LYS A 590 23.23 31.78 -15.88
CA LYS A 590 24.36 31.17 -15.16
C LYS A 590 24.64 29.74 -15.65
N PHE A 591 23.59 28.94 -15.83
CA PHE A 591 23.70 27.51 -16.11
C PHE A 591 23.51 27.13 -17.58
N SER A 592 23.39 28.11 -18.49
CA SER A 592 23.00 27.97 -19.91
C SER A 592 23.80 27.00 -20.79
N ALA A 593 24.88 26.40 -20.30
CA ALA A 593 25.71 25.43 -21.02
C ALA A 593 25.57 23.99 -20.49
N ASP A 594 24.71 23.78 -19.50
CA ASP A 594 24.58 22.54 -18.75
C ASP A 594 23.16 21.95 -18.90
N ALA A 595 23.07 20.82 -19.59
CA ALA A 595 21.79 20.20 -19.94
C ALA A 595 21.01 19.70 -18.70
N GLU A 596 21.72 19.12 -17.73
CA GLU A 596 21.14 18.57 -16.49
C GLU A 596 20.58 19.68 -15.60
N LYS A 597 21.25 20.83 -15.53
CA LYS A 597 20.81 21.98 -14.73
C LYS A 597 19.73 22.80 -15.43
N VAL A 598 19.79 22.95 -16.76
CA VAL A 598 18.83 23.77 -17.52
C VAL A 598 17.46 23.11 -17.69
N THR A 599 17.41 21.79 -17.90
CA THR A 599 16.15 21.04 -18.06
C THR A 599 15.15 21.28 -16.90
N PRO A 600 15.49 21.02 -15.62
CA PRO A 600 14.59 21.27 -14.49
C PRO A 600 14.32 22.77 -14.30
N LEU A 601 15.29 23.66 -14.55
CA LEU A 601 15.06 25.11 -14.48
C LEU A 601 13.98 25.57 -15.48
N LEU A 602 13.92 24.99 -16.68
CA LEU A 602 12.85 25.26 -17.64
C LEU A 602 11.50 24.71 -17.17
N GLN A 603 11.49 23.52 -16.56
CA GLN A 603 10.28 22.90 -16.01
C GLN A 603 9.62 23.71 -14.89
N LEU A 604 10.38 24.51 -14.11
CA LEU A 604 9.82 25.42 -13.08
C LEU A 604 8.69 26.32 -13.59
N LEU A 605 8.67 26.65 -14.89
CA LEU A 605 7.65 27.53 -15.47
C LEU A 605 6.22 26.94 -15.37
N SER A 606 6.08 25.62 -15.35
CA SER A 606 4.76 24.95 -15.15
C SER A 606 4.16 25.24 -13.77
N CYS A 607 5.02 25.47 -12.78
CA CYS A 607 4.64 25.76 -11.40
C CYS A 607 4.10 27.19 -11.22
N PHE A 608 4.25 28.09 -12.21
CA PHE A 608 3.95 29.51 -12.05
C PHE A 608 2.47 29.85 -12.33
N ASP A 609 1.92 30.90 -11.71
CA ASP A 609 0.75 31.60 -12.25
C ASP A 609 1.19 32.67 -13.25
N LEU A 610 1.18 32.31 -14.54
CA LEU A 610 1.69 33.15 -15.62
C LEU A 610 0.94 34.49 -15.77
N HIS A 611 -0.26 34.66 -15.20
CA HIS A 611 -0.94 35.95 -15.14
C HIS A 611 -0.14 37.01 -14.38
N ILE A 612 0.74 36.60 -13.46
CA ILE A 612 1.56 37.49 -12.63
C ILE A 612 2.55 38.31 -13.46
N TYR A 613 2.97 37.84 -14.64
CA TYR A 613 3.72 38.67 -15.60
C TYR A 613 2.97 39.96 -15.97
N CYS A 614 1.65 39.88 -16.19
CA CYS A 614 0.80 41.02 -16.51
C CYS A 614 0.42 41.82 -15.26
N THR A 615 -0.09 41.14 -14.23
CA THR A 615 -0.67 41.82 -13.06
C THR A 615 0.40 42.47 -12.18
N GLY A 616 1.58 41.84 -12.07
CA GLY A 616 2.77 42.36 -11.39
C GLY A 616 3.59 43.36 -12.22
N ARG A 617 3.28 43.55 -13.52
CA ARG A 617 4.06 44.37 -14.48
C ARG A 617 5.52 43.89 -14.63
N LEU A 618 5.68 42.58 -14.76
CA LEU A 618 6.96 41.90 -14.85
C LEU A 618 7.31 41.49 -16.30
N GLU A 619 6.68 42.09 -17.31
CA GLU A 619 6.87 41.72 -18.73
C GLU A 619 8.31 41.95 -19.22
N LYS A 620 9.09 42.81 -18.55
CA LYS A 620 10.54 42.92 -18.78
C LYS A 620 11.29 41.61 -18.47
N HIS A 621 10.86 40.88 -17.43
CA HIS A 621 11.45 39.60 -17.07
C HIS A 621 11.02 38.48 -18.02
N LEU A 622 9.82 38.58 -18.61
CA LEU A 622 9.41 37.71 -19.72
C LEU A 622 10.32 37.90 -20.94
N GLU A 623 10.65 39.15 -21.31
CA GLU A 623 11.57 39.42 -22.42
C GLU A 623 12.98 38.84 -22.18
N LEU A 624 13.47 38.93 -20.94
CA LEU A 624 14.73 38.28 -20.53
C LEU A 624 14.65 36.76 -20.55
N PHE A 625 13.52 36.18 -20.11
CA PHE A 625 13.29 34.74 -20.17
C PHE A 625 13.29 34.23 -21.62
N LEU A 626 12.54 34.88 -22.52
CA LEU A 626 12.48 34.51 -23.93
C LEU A 626 13.85 34.59 -24.63
N GLN A 627 14.66 35.60 -24.29
CA GLN A 627 16.04 35.70 -24.80
C GLN A 627 16.92 34.54 -24.32
N GLN A 628 16.82 34.15 -23.06
CA GLN A 628 17.60 33.05 -22.50
C GLN A 628 17.11 31.67 -22.98
N LEU A 629 15.80 31.52 -23.18
CA LEU A 629 15.22 30.33 -23.80
C LEU A 629 15.73 30.14 -25.24
N GLN A 630 15.77 31.22 -26.03
CA GLN A 630 16.33 31.19 -27.38
C GLN A 630 17.83 30.84 -27.37
N GLU A 631 18.60 31.40 -26.43
CA GLU A 631 20.03 31.06 -26.27
C GLU A 631 20.21 29.56 -25.96
N VAL A 632 19.48 29.04 -24.97
CA VAL A 632 19.51 27.63 -24.55
C VAL A 632 19.18 26.68 -25.71
N VAL A 633 18.08 26.91 -26.44
CA VAL A 633 17.64 26.03 -27.53
C VAL A 633 18.66 25.98 -28.67
N VAL A 634 19.33 27.11 -28.97
CA VAL A 634 20.38 27.15 -30.00
C VAL A 634 21.67 26.47 -29.54
N LYS A 635 21.98 26.50 -28.23
CA LYS A 635 23.20 25.92 -27.63
C LYS A 635 23.13 24.39 -27.49
N HIS A 636 21.96 23.86 -27.13
CA HIS A 636 21.74 22.46 -26.82
C HIS A 636 21.24 21.63 -28.01
N ALA A 637 21.39 20.31 -27.90
CA ALA A 637 20.92 19.29 -28.85
C ALA A 637 20.30 18.05 -28.16
N GLU A 638 20.31 18.03 -26.83
CA GLU A 638 19.82 16.98 -25.95
C GLU A 638 18.28 17.01 -25.88
N PRO A 639 17.57 15.88 -26.08
CA PRO A 639 16.09 15.87 -26.17
C PRO A 639 15.40 16.54 -24.98
N ALA A 640 15.80 16.21 -23.75
CA ALA A 640 15.18 16.73 -22.54
C ALA A 640 15.23 18.27 -22.42
N VAL A 641 16.34 18.90 -22.82
CA VAL A 641 16.46 20.37 -22.84
C VAL A 641 15.56 20.98 -23.90
N LEU A 642 15.51 20.36 -25.08
CA LEU A 642 14.75 20.84 -26.22
C LEU A 642 13.23 20.71 -25.99
N GLU A 643 12.79 19.60 -25.41
CA GLU A 643 11.39 19.35 -25.02
C GLU A 643 10.96 20.28 -23.89
N ALA A 644 11.77 20.43 -22.83
CA ALA A 644 11.50 21.39 -21.76
C ALA A 644 11.44 22.83 -22.29
N GLY A 645 12.30 23.18 -23.26
CA GLY A 645 12.31 24.50 -23.90
C GLY A 645 11.09 24.75 -24.80
N ALA A 646 10.71 23.76 -25.60
CA ALA A 646 9.52 23.82 -26.45
C ALA A 646 8.24 23.90 -25.60
N HIS A 647 8.13 23.08 -24.56
CA HIS A 647 7.02 23.12 -23.61
C HIS A 647 6.97 24.46 -22.84
N ALA A 648 8.11 24.99 -22.39
CA ALA A 648 8.16 26.31 -21.76
C ALA A 648 7.65 27.43 -22.69
N LEU A 649 7.98 27.38 -23.98
CA LEU A 649 7.45 28.34 -24.96
C LEU A 649 5.96 28.11 -25.23
N TYR A 650 5.50 26.86 -25.25
CA TYR A 650 4.08 26.50 -25.40
C TYR A 650 3.23 27.11 -24.29
N LEU A 651 3.63 26.97 -23.02
CA LEU A 651 2.96 27.58 -21.88
C LEU A 651 2.83 29.12 -22.01
N LEU A 652 3.85 29.79 -22.55
CA LEU A 652 3.83 31.25 -22.78
C LEU A 652 3.02 31.66 -24.02
N CYS A 653 2.80 30.75 -24.95
CA CYS A 653 2.05 30.98 -26.19
C CYS A 653 0.54 30.68 -26.06
N ASN A 654 -0.04 30.80 -24.86
CA ASN A 654 -1.49 30.76 -24.69
C ASN A 654 -2.13 32.09 -25.16
N PRO A 655 -3.10 32.08 -26.11
CA PRO A 655 -3.79 33.29 -26.60
C PRO A 655 -4.56 34.11 -25.56
N GLU A 656 -4.86 33.56 -24.38
CA GLU A 656 -5.52 34.28 -23.29
C GLU A 656 -4.62 35.33 -22.62
N PHE A 657 -3.29 35.19 -22.70
CA PHE A 657 -2.36 36.13 -22.09
C PHE A 657 -2.19 37.41 -22.91
N THR A 658 -2.21 38.58 -22.24
CA THR A 658 -2.04 39.87 -22.92
C THR A 658 -0.62 40.10 -23.49
N PHE A 659 0.34 39.24 -23.14
CA PHE A 659 1.69 39.23 -23.71
C PHE A 659 1.87 38.20 -24.86
N PHE A 660 0.82 37.45 -25.24
CA PHE A 660 0.88 36.38 -26.25
C PHE A 660 1.68 36.79 -27.50
N SER A 661 1.43 37.99 -28.04
CA SER A 661 2.11 38.48 -29.25
C SER A 661 3.63 38.66 -29.11
N ARG A 662 4.17 38.75 -27.88
CA ARG A 662 5.62 38.78 -27.64
C ARG A 662 6.22 37.36 -27.63
N ALA A 663 5.53 36.41 -27.00
CA ALA A 663 5.92 35.00 -27.00
C ALA A 663 5.82 34.39 -28.42
N ASP A 664 4.73 34.65 -29.13
CA ASP A 664 4.52 34.21 -30.52
C ASP A 664 5.54 34.81 -31.50
N PHE A 665 5.97 36.06 -31.28
CA PHE A 665 7.05 36.67 -32.06
C PHE A 665 8.39 35.98 -31.78
N ALA A 666 8.74 35.72 -30.52
CA ALA A 666 9.95 34.98 -30.17
C ALA A 666 9.94 33.55 -30.73
N ARG A 667 8.79 32.87 -30.69
CA ARG A 667 8.57 31.56 -31.32
C ARG A 667 8.81 31.61 -32.83
N SER A 668 8.18 32.56 -33.52
CA SER A 668 8.32 32.70 -34.97
C SER A 668 9.78 32.93 -35.35
N GLN A 669 10.47 33.86 -34.68
CA GLN A 669 11.88 34.15 -34.92
C GLN A 669 12.81 32.94 -34.67
N LEU A 670 12.54 32.12 -33.65
CA LEU A 670 13.31 30.91 -33.36
C LEU A 670 13.09 29.85 -34.45
N VAL A 671 11.85 29.63 -34.89
CA VAL A 671 11.54 28.64 -35.94
C VAL A 671 12.05 29.10 -37.32
N ASP A 672 11.98 30.41 -37.64
CA ASP A 672 12.58 30.98 -38.84
C ASP A 672 14.09 30.67 -38.87
N LEU A 673 14.81 30.98 -37.80
CA LEU A 673 16.26 30.71 -37.66
C LEU A 673 16.61 29.23 -37.84
N LEU A 674 15.83 28.33 -37.25
CA LEU A 674 16.06 26.88 -37.35
C LEU A 674 15.72 26.32 -38.74
N THR A 675 14.68 26.87 -39.39
CA THR A 675 14.26 26.45 -40.73
C THR A 675 15.24 26.91 -41.80
N ASP A 676 15.67 28.18 -41.77
CA ASP A 676 16.67 28.72 -42.69
C ASP A 676 17.99 27.91 -42.60
N ARG A 677 18.39 27.55 -41.37
CA ARG A 677 19.56 26.72 -41.11
C ARG A 677 19.41 25.30 -41.68
N PHE A 678 18.26 24.65 -41.44
CA PHE A 678 18.00 23.32 -41.99
C PHE A 678 17.99 23.31 -43.52
N GLN A 679 17.41 24.32 -44.17
CA GLN A 679 17.41 24.42 -45.63
C GLN A 679 18.83 24.51 -46.21
N GLN A 680 19.71 25.30 -45.58
CA GLN A 680 21.12 25.35 -45.99
C GLN A 680 21.83 24.01 -45.79
N GLU A 681 21.73 23.41 -44.60
CA GLU A 681 22.39 22.14 -44.26
C GLU A 681 21.89 20.98 -45.17
N LEU A 682 20.61 21.01 -45.59
CA LEU A 682 20.05 20.03 -46.53
C LEU A 682 20.53 20.26 -47.98
N GLU A 683 20.61 21.52 -48.45
CA GLU A 683 21.15 21.81 -49.79
C GLU A 683 22.60 21.33 -49.93
N GLU A 684 23.41 21.47 -48.88
CA GLU A 684 24.78 20.96 -48.80
C GLU A 684 24.80 19.42 -48.85
N LEU A 685 23.96 18.74 -48.04
CA LEU A 685 23.82 17.28 -48.03
C LEU A 685 23.32 16.68 -49.36
N LEU A 686 22.45 17.37 -50.08
CA LEU A 686 21.95 16.91 -51.38
C LEU A 686 22.96 17.10 -52.51
N GLN A 687 23.94 18.00 -52.33
CA GLN A 687 25.01 18.26 -53.31
C GLN A 687 26.28 17.45 -53.04
N SER A 688 26.55 17.08 -51.78
CA SER A 688 27.72 16.28 -51.40
C SER A 688 27.48 14.76 -51.52
N SER A 689 28.54 14.04 -51.89
CA SER A 689 28.59 12.58 -51.89
C SER A 689 29.26 12.00 -50.64
N PHE A 690 29.59 12.86 -49.68
CA PHE A 690 30.25 12.52 -48.43
C PHE A 690 30.00 13.69 -47.47
N LEU A 691 29.55 13.37 -46.26
CA LEU A 691 29.44 14.33 -45.16
C LEU A 691 30.56 14.06 -44.16
N ASP A 692 31.11 15.11 -43.54
CA ASP A 692 31.94 14.91 -42.36
C ASP A 692 31.11 14.82 -41.06
N GLU A 693 31.75 14.43 -39.96
CA GLU A 693 31.08 14.23 -38.67
C GLU A 693 30.49 15.54 -38.11
N ASP A 694 31.10 16.68 -38.42
CA ASP A 694 30.63 18.00 -37.98
C ASP A 694 29.37 18.42 -38.77
N GLU A 695 29.34 18.20 -40.09
CA GLU A 695 28.15 18.43 -40.94
C GLU A 695 26.96 17.57 -40.48
N VAL A 696 27.19 16.27 -40.22
CA VAL A 696 26.18 15.34 -39.70
C VAL A 696 25.66 15.79 -38.34
N TYR A 697 26.55 16.15 -37.40
CA TYR A 697 26.17 16.61 -36.07
C TYR A 697 25.33 17.90 -36.12
N ASN A 698 25.74 18.86 -36.95
CA ASN A 698 25.04 20.14 -37.11
C ASN A 698 23.61 19.93 -37.65
N LEU A 699 23.46 19.18 -38.74
CA LEU A 699 22.15 18.85 -39.31
C LEU A 699 21.27 18.08 -38.32
N ALA A 700 21.81 17.04 -37.67
CA ALA A 700 21.09 16.26 -36.66
C ALA A 700 20.62 17.16 -35.50
N ALA A 701 21.46 18.09 -35.03
CA ALA A 701 21.10 19.02 -33.97
C ALA A 701 20.01 20.02 -34.41
N THR A 702 20.05 20.53 -35.64
CA THR A 702 18.99 21.40 -36.19
C THR A 702 17.66 20.65 -36.31
N LEU A 703 17.69 19.41 -36.83
CA LEU A 703 16.50 18.55 -36.95
C LEU A 703 15.92 18.19 -35.58
N LYS A 704 16.74 17.86 -34.57
CA LYS A 704 16.30 17.61 -33.19
C LYS A 704 15.58 18.83 -32.59
N ARG A 705 16.12 20.03 -32.78
CA ARG A 705 15.48 21.29 -32.34
C ARG A 705 14.13 21.49 -33.03
N LEU A 706 14.06 21.35 -34.35
CA LEU A 706 12.80 21.47 -35.08
C LEU A 706 11.78 20.41 -34.63
N SER A 707 12.21 19.16 -34.39
CA SER A 707 11.37 18.04 -33.96
C SER A 707 10.68 18.32 -32.62
N ALA A 708 11.44 18.69 -31.59
CA ALA A 708 10.91 19.02 -30.26
C ALA A 708 9.90 20.19 -30.31
N PHE A 709 10.17 21.18 -31.17
CA PHE A 709 9.25 22.31 -31.36
C PHE A 709 8.02 21.94 -32.19
N TYR A 710 8.11 21.03 -33.17
CA TYR A 710 6.94 20.60 -33.96
C TYR A 710 5.99 19.70 -33.17
N ASN A 711 6.47 19.01 -32.13
CA ASN A 711 5.60 18.29 -31.19
C ASN A 711 4.59 19.24 -30.52
N THR A 712 5.06 20.37 -29.99
CA THR A 712 4.27 21.30 -29.15
C THR A 712 3.75 22.54 -29.90
N HIS A 713 4.23 22.81 -31.12
CA HIS A 713 3.84 23.97 -31.90
C HIS A 713 3.53 23.64 -33.36
N ASP A 714 2.50 24.30 -33.92
CA ASP A 714 2.14 24.20 -35.33
C ASP A 714 3.18 24.87 -36.24
N LEU A 715 4.10 24.08 -36.79
CA LEU A 715 5.11 24.53 -37.76
C LEU A 715 4.68 24.34 -39.23
N THR A 716 3.40 24.09 -39.52
CA THR A 716 2.90 23.81 -40.89
C THR A 716 3.26 24.92 -41.89
N ARG A 717 3.43 26.17 -41.42
CA ARG A 717 3.78 27.35 -42.24
C ARG A 717 5.18 27.31 -42.85
N TRP A 718 6.08 26.49 -42.31
CA TRP A 718 7.48 26.38 -42.75
C TRP A 718 7.72 25.21 -43.73
N GLU A 719 6.65 24.51 -44.15
CA GLU A 719 6.63 23.51 -45.23
C GLU A 719 7.66 22.35 -45.10
N LEU A 720 8.10 22.04 -43.87
CA LEU A 720 9.15 21.06 -43.53
C LEU A 720 8.92 19.63 -44.05
N TYR A 721 7.69 19.28 -44.45
CA TYR A 721 7.32 17.94 -44.96
C TYR A 721 8.20 17.51 -46.15
N GLU A 722 8.24 18.32 -47.20
CA GLU A 722 8.87 17.92 -48.47
C GLU A 722 10.40 17.80 -48.36
N PRO A 723 11.12 18.74 -47.70
CA PRO A 723 12.54 18.56 -47.39
C PRO A 723 12.86 17.29 -46.60
N CYS A 724 12.06 16.96 -45.57
CA CYS A 724 12.30 15.78 -44.74
C CYS A 724 11.99 14.47 -45.50
N CYS A 725 10.95 14.43 -46.33
CA CYS A 725 10.68 13.26 -47.19
C CYS A 725 11.80 13.03 -48.22
N GLN A 726 12.39 14.08 -48.80
CA GLN A 726 13.53 13.94 -49.72
C GLN A 726 14.77 13.39 -49.02
N LEU A 727 15.03 13.83 -47.78
CA LEU A 727 16.11 13.33 -46.93
C LEU A 727 15.92 11.84 -46.58
N LEU A 728 14.70 11.44 -46.19
CA LEU A 728 14.35 10.05 -45.88
C LEU A 728 14.40 9.15 -47.13
N GLN A 729 13.96 9.64 -48.30
CA GLN A 729 14.09 8.88 -49.55
C GLN A 729 15.56 8.64 -49.90
N LYS A 730 16.44 9.64 -49.75
CA LYS A 730 17.89 9.45 -49.91
C LYS A 730 18.44 8.39 -48.94
N ALA A 731 17.97 8.40 -47.69
CA ALA A 731 18.37 7.40 -46.70
C ALA A 731 18.01 5.97 -47.14
N VAL A 732 16.77 5.73 -47.57
CA VAL A 732 16.30 4.43 -48.07
C VAL A 732 16.99 4.02 -49.38
N ASP A 733 17.24 4.96 -50.29
CA ASP A 733 17.81 4.68 -51.62
C ASP A 733 19.32 4.37 -51.57
N THR A 734 20.08 5.00 -50.67
CA THR A 734 21.56 4.87 -50.64
C THR A 734 22.14 4.24 -49.38
N GLY A 735 21.43 4.29 -48.24
CA GLY A 735 21.97 3.88 -46.94
C GLY A 735 23.10 4.77 -46.40
N GLU A 736 23.34 5.94 -47.01
CA GLU A 736 24.46 6.84 -46.65
C GLU A 736 24.08 7.90 -45.61
N VAL A 737 22.80 8.02 -45.24
CA VAL A 737 22.33 9.02 -44.27
C VAL A 737 22.45 8.42 -42.84
N PRO A 738 23.16 9.06 -41.89
CA PRO A 738 23.32 8.52 -40.54
C PRO A 738 22.03 8.48 -39.72
N HIS A 739 21.88 7.52 -38.80
CA HIS A 739 20.68 7.38 -37.97
C HIS A 739 20.35 8.66 -37.17
N GLN A 740 21.37 9.44 -36.75
CA GLN A 740 21.15 10.66 -35.97
C GLN A 740 20.37 11.74 -36.74
N VAL A 741 20.37 11.63 -38.07
CA VAL A 741 19.64 12.49 -39.01
C VAL A 741 18.29 11.87 -39.39
N ILE A 742 18.23 10.54 -39.58
CA ILE A 742 16.99 9.81 -39.93
C ILE A 742 15.94 9.92 -38.82
N LEU A 743 16.31 9.63 -37.56
CA LEU A 743 15.37 9.60 -36.43
C LEU A 743 14.57 10.91 -36.24
N PRO A 744 15.19 12.11 -36.17
CA PRO A 744 14.42 13.35 -36.07
C PRO A 744 13.69 13.71 -37.38
N ALA A 745 14.18 13.29 -38.55
CA ALA A 745 13.49 13.52 -39.82
C ALA A 745 12.18 12.71 -39.93
N LEU A 746 12.17 11.44 -39.51
CA LEU A 746 10.96 10.62 -39.36
C LEU A 746 9.93 11.34 -38.48
N THR A 747 10.36 11.80 -37.31
CA THR A 747 9.52 12.48 -36.32
C THR A 747 8.96 13.83 -36.83
N LEU A 748 9.73 14.57 -37.62
CA LEU A 748 9.27 15.81 -38.26
C LEU A 748 8.19 15.58 -39.32
N VAL A 749 8.30 14.53 -40.14
CA VAL A 749 7.27 14.21 -41.13
C VAL A 749 5.99 13.75 -40.42
N TYR A 750 6.11 12.94 -39.38
CA TYR A 750 4.99 12.53 -38.52
C TYR A 750 4.22 13.73 -37.96
N PHE A 751 4.88 14.66 -37.26
CA PHE A 751 4.19 15.84 -36.73
C PHE A 751 3.58 16.71 -37.82
N SER A 752 4.21 16.81 -39.00
CA SER A 752 3.66 17.53 -40.15
C SER A 752 2.34 16.94 -40.66
N ILE A 753 2.20 15.61 -40.64
CA ILE A 753 0.96 14.91 -40.95
C ILE A 753 -0.11 15.21 -39.89
N LEU A 754 0.23 15.14 -38.60
CA LEU A 754 -0.72 15.38 -37.50
C LEU A 754 -1.24 16.82 -37.45
N TRP A 755 -0.38 17.83 -37.62
CA TRP A 755 -0.82 19.23 -37.68
C TRP A 755 -1.68 19.50 -38.92
N THR A 756 -1.34 18.91 -40.07
CA THR A 756 -2.19 18.99 -41.28
C THR A 756 -3.56 18.35 -41.05
N LEU A 757 -3.63 17.18 -40.39
CA LEU A 757 -4.89 16.53 -39.99
C LEU A 757 -5.71 17.41 -39.02
N THR A 758 -5.04 18.11 -38.10
CA THR A 758 -5.69 19.03 -37.15
C THR A 758 -6.34 20.21 -37.86
N HIS A 759 -5.68 20.82 -38.84
CA HIS A 759 -6.25 21.89 -39.68
C HIS A 759 -7.44 21.42 -40.52
N ILE A 760 -7.33 20.22 -41.10
CA ILE A 760 -8.40 19.57 -41.88
C ILE A 760 -9.60 19.22 -40.99
N SER A 761 -9.38 18.81 -39.74
CA SER A 761 -10.46 18.44 -38.80
C SER A 761 -11.24 19.64 -38.25
N LYS A 762 -10.64 20.84 -38.26
CA LYS A 762 -11.24 22.09 -37.75
C LYS A 762 -11.99 22.90 -38.81
N SER A 763 -11.97 22.49 -40.08
CA SER A 763 -12.53 23.24 -41.20
C SER A 763 -13.32 22.35 -42.17
N ASP A 764 -14.19 22.93 -43.00
CA ASP A 764 -14.83 22.22 -44.13
C ASP A 764 -13.76 21.92 -45.20
N ALA A 765 -12.95 20.90 -44.96
CA ALA A 765 -11.81 20.55 -45.78
C ALA A 765 -12.24 20.18 -47.20
N SER A 766 -11.58 20.78 -48.20
CA SER A 766 -11.84 20.44 -49.59
C SER A 766 -11.35 19.02 -49.90
N GLN A 767 -12.01 18.35 -50.85
CA GLN A 767 -11.63 17.00 -51.28
C GLN A 767 -10.16 16.92 -51.76
N LYS A 768 -9.59 18.03 -52.24
CA LYS A 768 -8.16 18.15 -52.61
C LYS A 768 -7.22 18.16 -51.40
N GLN A 769 -7.61 18.77 -50.28
CA GLN A 769 -6.82 18.73 -49.05
C GLN A 769 -6.85 17.32 -48.44
N LEU A 770 -8.01 16.66 -48.47
CA LEU A 770 -8.14 15.27 -48.03
C LEU A 770 -7.29 14.31 -48.90
N SER A 771 -7.32 14.44 -50.23
CA SER A 771 -6.44 13.62 -51.08
C SER A 771 -4.97 13.92 -50.82
N SER A 772 -4.58 15.21 -50.75
CA SER A 772 -3.19 15.58 -50.48
C SER A 772 -2.66 15.08 -49.14
N LEU A 773 -3.48 15.06 -48.08
CA LEU A 773 -3.07 14.48 -46.80
C LEU A 773 -2.98 12.95 -46.88
N ARG A 774 -3.92 12.28 -47.56
CA ARG A 774 -3.86 10.83 -47.80
C ARG A 774 -2.58 10.45 -48.52
N ASP A 775 -2.27 11.12 -49.63
CA ASP A 775 -1.11 10.82 -50.47
C ASP A 775 0.20 11.00 -49.68
N ARG A 776 0.28 12.05 -48.84
CA ARG A 776 1.40 12.27 -47.91
C ARG A 776 1.54 11.18 -46.85
N MET A 777 0.44 10.81 -46.19
CA MET A 777 0.42 9.78 -45.15
C MET A 777 0.83 8.41 -45.73
N VAL A 778 0.32 8.03 -46.90
CA VAL A 778 0.68 6.74 -47.54
C VAL A 778 2.17 6.70 -47.90
N ALA A 779 2.71 7.75 -48.53
CA ALA A 779 4.13 7.82 -48.86
C ALA A 779 5.02 7.75 -47.61
N PHE A 780 4.60 8.34 -46.49
CA PHE A 780 5.34 8.23 -45.24
C PHE A 780 5.23 6.83 -44.60
N CYS A 781 4.08 6.16 -44.69
CA CYS A 781 3.97 4.76 -44.28
C CYS A 781 4.88 3.83 -45.10
N GLU A 782 5.03 4.05 -46.41
CA GLU A 782 5.97 3.30 -47.27
C GLU A 782 7.44 3.52 -46.87
N LEU A 783 7.81 4.76 -46.52
CA LEU A 783 9.14 5.08 -45.96
C LEU A 783 9.38 4.39 -44.61
N CYS A 784 8.45 4.51 -43.66
CA CYS A 784 8.60 3.83 -42.36
C CYS A 784 8.61 2.30 -42.51
N GLN A 785 7.83 1.73 -43.43
CA GLN A 785 7.85 0.29 -43.72
C GLN A 785 9.24 -0.14 -44.21
N SER A 786 9.87 0.64 -45.09
CA SER A 786 11.24 0.40 -45.55
C SER A 786 12.24 0.41 -44.37
N CYS A 787 12.06 1.33 -43.41
CA CYS A 787 12.86 1.42 -42.19
C CYS A 787 12.66 0.27 -41.18
N LEU A 788 11.58 -0.54 -41.26
CA LEU A 788 11.44 -1.74 -40.43
C LEU A 788 12.49 -2.82 -40.78
N SER A 789 13.07 -2.76 -41.98
CA SER A 789 14.11 -3.69 -42.46
C SER A 789 15.53 -3.07 -42.41
N ASP A 790 15.72 -1.96 -41.68
CA ASP A 790 17.04 -1.35 -41.50
C ASP A 790 18.00 -2.26 -40.71
N VAL A 791 19.28 -1.91 -40.62
CA VAL A 791 20.28 -2.61 -39.80
C VAL A 791 20.33 -2.03 -38.37
N ASP A 792 19.90 -0.78 -38.18
CA ASP A 792 19.93 -0.07 -36.91
C ASP A 792 18.62 -0.26 -36.12
N THR A 793 18.72 -0.80 -34.90
CA THR A 793 17.55 -1.13 -34.07
C THR A 793 16.77 0.11 -33.63
N GLU A 794 17.41 1.28 -33.46
CA GLU A 794 16.72 2.51 -33.10
C GLU A 794 15.83 3.01 -34.25
N ILE A 795 16.30 2.84 -35.50
CA ILE A 795 15.51 3.17 -36.70
C ILE A 795 14.29 2.26 -36.81
N GLN A 796 14.48 0.94 -36.63
CA GLN A 796 13.39 -0.03 -36.69
C GLN A 796 12.33 0.23 -35.60
N GLU A 797 12.76 0.45 -34.34
CA GLU A 797 11.86 0.78 -33.23
C GLU A 797 11.09 2.08 -33.45
N GLN A 798 11.78 3.16 -33.89
CA GLN A 798 11.13 4.44 -34.17
C GLN A 798 10.14 4.31 -35.32
N ALA A 799 10.49 3.61 -36.39
CA ALA A 799 9.60 3.35 -37.52
C ALA A 799 8.36 2.54 -37.09
N PHE A 800 8.53 1.53 -36.24
CA PHE A 800 7.44 0.72 -35.71
C PHE A 800 6.47 1.53 -34.84
N VAL A 801 6.98 2.40 -33.96
CA VAL A 801 6.16 3.29 -33.12
C VAL A 801 5.35 4.26 -34.00
N LEU A 802 6.01 4.95 -34.93
CA LEU A 802 5.35 5.92 -35.82
C LEU A 802 4.32 5.26 -36.76
N LEU A 803 4.61 4.06 -37.26
CA LEU A 803 3.63 3.25 -38.00
C LEU A 803 2.44 2.88 -37.13
N SER A 804 2.68 2.37 -35.91
CA SER A 804 1.61 1.97 -35.00
C SER A 804 0.67 3.13 -34.68
N ASP A 805 1.22 4.32 -34.41
CA ASP A 805 0.41 5.50 -34.10
C ASP A 805 -0.34 6.02 -35.34
N LEU A 806 0.29 6.10 -36.50
CA LEU A 806 -0.40 6.52 -37.74
C LEU A 806 -1.49 5.54 -38.17
N LEU A 807 -1.21 4.24 -38.15
CA LEU A 807 -2.18 3.20 -38.47
C LEU A 807 -3.38 3.24 -37.51
N LEU A 808 -3.17 3.60 -36.24
CA LEU A 808 -4.25 3.80 -35.26
C LEU A 808 -5.03 5.11 -35.49
N ILE A 809 -4.35 6.22 -35.78
CA ILE A 809 -4.97 7.54 -36.03
C ILE A 809 -5.80 7.54 -37.32
N PHE A 810 -5.28 6.93 -38.39
CA PHE A 810 -5.96 6.81 -39.68
C PHE A 810 -6.85 5.55 -39.79
N SER A 811 -7.13 4.91 -38.65
CA SER A 811 -7.99 3.73 -38.55
C SER A 811 -9.47 4.02 -38.87
N PRO A 812 -10.34 2.98 -38.97
CA PRO A 812 -11.79 3.15 -39.02
C PRO A 812 -12.40 3.91 -37.84
N GLN A 813 -11.67 4.10 -36.73
CA GLN A 813 -12.17 4.85 -35.57
C GLN A 813 -12.27 6.36 -35.85
N MET A 814 -11.48 6.90 -36.79
CA MET A 814 -11.47 8.33 -37.13
C MET A 814 -12.84 8.86 -37.62
N ILE A 815 -13.69 8.01 -38.20
CA ILE A 815 -15.03 8.38 -38.67
C ILE A 815 -16.13 8.22 -37.60
N VAL A 816 -15.81 7.59 -36.47
CA VAL A 816 -16.74 7.41 -35.34
C VAL A 816 -17.07 8.78 -34.73
N GLY A 817 -18.28 8.93 -34.17
CA GLY A 817 -18.75 10.22 -33.65
C GLY A 817 -19.21 11.22 -34.72
N GLY A 818 -19.45 10.78 -35.96
CA GLY A 818 -20.07 11.60 -37.01
C GLY A 818 -19.09 12.33 -37.93
N ARG A 819 -17.81 11.93 -37.97
CA ARG A 819 -16.77 12.51 -38.83
C ARG A 819 -16.69 11.82 -40.20
N ASP A 820 -17.82 11.43 -40.79
CA ASP A 820 -17.90 10.69 -42.06
C ASP A 820 -17.15 11.38 -43.24
N PHE A 821 -16.97 12.70 -43.19
CA PHE A 821 -16.19 13.46 -44.17
C PHE A 821 -14.68 13.11 -44.19
N LEU A 822 -14.15 12.54 -43.10
CA LEU A 822 -12.79 12.03 -43.01
C LEU A 822 -12.63 10.60 -43.57
N ARG A 823 -13.72 9.92 -43.99
CA ARG A 823 -13.66 8.57 -44.59
C ARG A 823 -12.60 8.41 -45.70
N PRO A 824 -12.32 9.39 -46.58
CA PRO A 824 -11.28 9.28 -47.59
C PRO A 824 -9.85 9.14 -47.03
N LEU A 825 -9.61 9.49 -45.77
CA LEU A 825 -8.32 9.35 -45.09
C LEU A 825 -8.15 7.97 -44.41
N VAL A 826 -9.22 7.19 -44.24
CA VAL A 826 -9.12 5.88 -43.58
C VAL A 826 -8.19 4.96 -44.38
N PHE A 827 -7.22 4.38 -43.67
CA PHE A 827 -6.15 3.55 -44.20
C PHE A 827 -6.15 2.18 -43.52
N PHE A 828 -5.78 1.16 -44.29
CA PHE A 828 -5.63 -0.22 -43.83
C PHE A 828 -4.27 -0.72 -44.32
N PRO A 829 -3.44 -1.33 -43.46
CA PRO A 829 -2.13 -1.84 -43.86
C PRO A 829 -2.28 -3.03 -44.82
N GLU A 830 -1.45 -3.08 -45.87
CA GLU A 830 -1.37 -4.25 -46.74
C GLU A 830 -0.80 -5.47 -46.01
N ALA A 831 -1.12 -6.68 -46.49
CA ALA A 831 -0.72 -7.92 -45.83
C ALA A 831 0.80 -8.07 -45.61
N THR A 832 1.62 -7.44 -46.46
CA THR A 832 3.08 -7.32 -46.29
C THR A 832 3.42 -6.57 -45.00
N LEU A 833 2.94 -5.33 -44.86
CA LEU A 833 3.12 -4.50 -43.67
C LEU A 833 2.56 -5.18 -42.41
N GLN A 834 1.40 -5.86 -42.50
CA GLN A 834 0.87 -6.63 -41.37
C GLN A 834 1.83 -7.74 -40.92
N SER A 835 2.43 -8.47 -41.87
CA SER A 835 3.40 -9.53 -41.56
C SER A 835 4.75 -9.00 -41.05
N GLU A 836 5.19 -7.83 -41.53
CA GLU A 836 6.42 -7.18 -41.09
C GLU A 836 6.30 -6.63 -39.66
N LEU A 837 5.16 -5.99 -39.33
CA LEU A 837 4.85 -5.58 -37.95
C LEU A 837 4.79 -6.78 -36.98
N ALA A 838 4.25 -7.92 -37.44
CA ALA A 838 4.22 -9.15 -36.64
C ALA A 838 5.62 -9.77 -36.47
N SER A 839 6.46 -9.80 -37.52
CA SER A 839 7.85 -10.28 -37.44
C SER A 839 8.66 -9.45 -36.47
N PHE A 840 8.62 -8.11 -36.61
CA PHE A 840 9.30 -7.18 -35.71
C PHE A 840 8.94 -7.44 -34.24
N LEU A 841 7.67 -7.71 -33.95
CA LEU A 841 7.24 -8.04 -32.59
C LEU A 841 7.87 -9.34 -32.06
N MET A 842 7.99 -10.37 -32.90
CA MET A 842 8.67 -11.62 -32.51
C MET A 842 10.16 -11.38 -32.23
N ASP A 843 10.82 -10.60 -33.08
CA ASP A 843 12.27 -10.38 -33.05
C ASP A 843 12.71 -9.42 -31.91
N HIS A 844 11.90 -8.41 -31.57
CA HIS A 844 12.27 -7.36 -30.59
C HIS A 844 11.62 -7.50 -29.21
N VAL A 845 10.42 -8.10 -29.10
CA VAL A 845 9.69 -8.17 -27.82
C VAL A 845 9.84 -9.54 -27.15
N PHE A 846 9.66 -10.64 -27.88
CA PHE A 846 9.58 -12.00 -27.30
C PHE A 846 10.94 -12.74 -27.22
N ILE A 847 11.99 -12.00 -26.86
CA ILE A 847 13.38 -12.48 -26.70
C ILE A 847 13.54 -13.30 -25.40
N GLN A 848 14.30 -14.39 -25.41
CA GLN A 848 14.46 -15.23 -24.21
C GLN A 848 15.35 -14.57 -23.13
N PRO A 849 15.05 -14.73 -21.81
CA PRO A 849 15.83 -14.09 -20.74
C PRO A 849 17.29 -14.52 -20.58
N GLY A 850 17.78 -15.47 -21.38
CA GLY A 850 19.11 -16.07 -21.23
C GLY A 850 20.29 -15.20 -21.71
N ASP A 851 20.03 -14.15 -22.48
CA ASP A 851 21.06 -13.30 -23.10
C ASP A 851 21.36 -12.00 -22.32
N LEU A 852 20.69 -11.79 -21.18
CA LEU A 852 20.97 -10.66 -20.27
C LEU A 852 21.71 -11.18 -19.04
N GLY A 853 22.93 -10.68 -18.84
CA GLY A 853 23.79 -11.08 -17.73
C GLY A 853 23.19 -10.76 -16.36
N SER A 854 23.59 -11.52 -15.36
CA SER A 854 23.30 -11.21 -13.95
C SER A 854 24.49 -10.47 -13.33
N GLY A 855 24.47 -9.14 -13.28
CA GLY A 855 25.54 -8.37 -12.66
C GLY A 855 25.21 -6.91 -12.35
N ASP A 856 25.32 -6.54 -11.07
CA ASP A 856 25.30 -5.17 -10.51
C ASP A 856 24.03 -4.31 -10.75
N SER A 857 23.69 -3.50 -9.74
CA SER A 857 22.41 -2.76 -9.68
C SER A 857 22.21 -1.70 -10.77
N GLN A 858 23.26 -1.31 -11.49
CA GLN A 858 23.11 -0.44 -12.67
C GLN A 858 22.55 -1.18 -13.90
N GLU A 859 22.78 -2.50 -14.03
CA GLU A 859 22.13 -3.27 -15.09
C GLU A 859 20.62 -3.39 -14.84
N ASP A 860 20.17 -3.52 -13.58
CA ASP A 860 18.75 -3.63 -13.23
C ASP A 860 17.93 -2.42 -13.73
N HIS A 861 18.43 -1.19 -13.58
CA HIS A 861 17.76 0.02 -14.08
C HIS A 861 17.63 0.02 -15.61
N LEU A 862 18.73 -0.29 -16.32
CA LEU A 862 18.74 -0.37 -17.79
C LEU A 862 17.87 -1.53 -18.32
N GLN A 863 17.76 -2.63 -17.58
CA GLN A 863 16.85 -3.74 -17.89
C GLN A 863 15.38 -3.31 -17.74
N ILE A 864 15.04 -2.53 -16.72
CA ILE A 864 13.69 -1.97 -16.51
C ILE A 864 13.33 -1.00 -17.66
N GLU A 865 14.22 -0.09 -18.05
CA GLU A 865 13.99 0.82 -19.18
C GLU A 865 13.75 0.06 -20.50
N ARG A 866 14.60 -0.93 -20.81
CA ARG A 866 14.43 -1.81 -21.98
C ARG A 866 13.15 -2.64 -21.91
N LEU A 867 12.69 -3.02 -20.72
CA LEU A 867 11.40 -3.68 -20.54
C LEU A 867 10.24 -2.70 -20.82
N HIS A 868 10.30 -1.46 -20.33
CA HIS A 868 9.29 -0.44 -20.63
C HIS A 868 9.19 -0.14 -22.13
N GLN A 869 10.32 -0.05 -22.83
CA GLN A 869 10.35 0.12 -24.29
C GLN A 869 9.71 -1.07 -25.01
N ARG A 870 10.07 -2.32 -24.69
CA ARG A 870 9.43 -3.52 -25.27
C ARG A 870 7.92 -3.61 -24.96
N ARG A 871 7.51 -3.20 -23.75
CA ARG A 871 6.09 -3.09 -23.36
C ARG A 871 5.34 -2.05 -24.20
N ARG A 872 5.95 -0.90 -24.51
CA ARG A 872 5.41 0.14 -25.40
C ARG A 872 5.20 -0.40 -26.82
N LEU A 873 6.17 -1.12 -27.38
CA LEU A 873 6.06 -1.76 -28.70
C LEU A 873 4.91 -2.78 -28.75
N LEU A 874 4.82 -3.67 -27.75
CA LEU A 874 3.72 -4.64 -27.64
C LEU A 874 2.35 -3.97 -27.52
N ALA A 875 2.24 -2.93 -26.69
CA ALA A 875 1.00 -2.17 -26.55
C ALA A 875 0.60 -1.47 -27.85
N GLY A 876 1.57 -1.01 -28.66
CA GLY A 876 1.36 -0.52 -30.02
C GLY A 876 0.63 -1.54 -30.90
N PHE A 877 1.20 -2.74 -31.04
CA PHE A 877 0.59 -3.83 -31.82
C PHE A 877 -0.80 -4.23 -31.30
N CYS A 878 -0.95 -4.37 -29.98
CA CYS A 878 -2.22 -4.73 -29.35
C CYS A 878 -3.32 -3.68 -29.60
N LYS A 879 -2.99 -2.38 -29.62
CA LYS A 879 -3.94 -1.32 -29.99
C LYS A 879 -4.43 -1.49 -31.44
N LEU A 880 -3.55 -1.83 -32.39
CA LEU A 880 -3.94 -2.05 -33.79
C LEU A 880 -4.93 -3.22 -33.97
N LEU A 881 -4.76 -4.30 -33.20
CA LEU A 881 -5.72 -5.41 -33.15
C LEU A 881 -7.08 -4.95 -32.60
N LEU A 882 -7.09 -4.35 -31.42
CA LEU A 882 -8.33 -4.00 -30.70
C LEU A 882 -9.18 -2.95 -31.42
N TYR A 883 -8.55 -2.00 -32.12
CA TYR A 883 -9.25 -0.95 -32.85
C TYR A 883 -9.58 -1.30 -34.31
N GLY A 884 -9.34 -2.54 -34.73
CA GLY A 884 -9.77 -3.07 -36.04
C GLY A 884 -8.92 -2.58 -37.22
N VAL A 885 -7.62 -2.37 -36.99
CA VAL A 885 -6.65 -2.01 -38.04
C VAL A 885 -5.97 -3.26 -38.60
N LEU A 886 -5.63 -4.21 -37.72
CA LEU A 886 -5.16 -5.54 -38.05
C LEU A 886 -6.30 -6.57 -37.92
N GLU A 887 -6.19 -7.71 -38.61
CA GLU A 887 -7.13 -8.81 -38.42
C GLU A 887 -6.96 -9.41 -37.01
N MET A 888 -8.08 -9.60 -36.30
CA MET A 888 -8.07 -10.09 -34.92
C MET A 888 -7.42 -11.48 -34.78
N ASP A 889 -7.38 -12.27 -35.86
CA ASP A 889 -6.68 -13.56 -35.88
C ASP A 889 -5.17 -13.46 -35.59
N ALA A 890 -4.51 -12.34 -35.94
CA ALA A 890 -3.11 -12.09 -35.61
C ALA A 890 -2.85 -11.89 -34.10
N ALA A 891 -3.89 -11.74 -33.27
CA ALA A 891 -3.75 -11.82 -31.82
C ALA A 891 -3.27 -13.21 -31.35
N SER A 892 -3.36 -14.26 -32.19
CA SER A 892 -2.86 -15.58 -31.82
C SER A 892 -1.34 -15.59 -31.57
N ASP A 893 -0.60 -14.77 -32.33
CA ASP A 893 0.85 -14.63 -32.23
C ASP A 893 1.28 -13.90 -30.95
N VAL A 894 0.39 -13.12 -30.34
CA VAL A 894 0.60 -12.51 -29.01
C VAL A 894 0.17 -13.47 -27.89
N PHE A 895 -1.04 -14.05 -27.99
CA PHE A 895 -1.59 -14.87 -26.92
C PHE A 895 -0.77 -16.15 -26.65
N LYS A 896 -0.06 -16.68 -27.65
CA LYS A 896 0.85 -17.83 -27.47
C LYS A 896 1.98 -17.56 -26.47
N HIS A 897 2.35 -16.31 -26.23
CA HIS A 897 3.41 -15.91 -25.30
C HIS A 897 2.93 -15.64 -23.86
N TYR A 898 1.62 -15.66 -23.59
CA TYR A 898 1.03 -15.22 -22.32
C TYR A 898 1.59 -15.91 -21.06
N ASN A 899 1.88 -17.22 -21.13
CA ASN A 899 2.45 -17.93 -19.98
C ASN A 899 3.97 -17.75 -19.85
N LYS A 900 4.69 -17.72 -20.98
CA LYS A 900 6.17 -17.64 -21.02
C LYS A 900 6.69 -16.27 -20.57
N PHE A 901 5.96 -15.20 -20.91
CA PHE A 901 6.31 -13.81 -20.59
C PHE A 901 5.29 -13.18 -19.63
N TYR A 902 4.79 -13.95 -18.66
CA TYR A 902 3.75 -13.48 -17.74
C TYR A 902 4.19 -12.26 -16.91
N ASN A 903 5.44 -12.24 -16.43
CA ASN A 903 5.96 -11.14 -15.62
C ASN A 903 6.18 -9.88 -16.47
N ASP A 904 6.79 -10.04 -17.65
CA ASP A 904 7.17 -8.94 -18.54
C ASP A 904 5.93 -8.28 -19.21
N TYR A 905 4.95 -9.09 -19.64
CA TYR A 905 3.87 -8.67 -20.55
C TYR A 905 2.46 -9.19 -20.16
N GLY A 906 2.33 -9.95 -19.07
CA GLY A 906 1.11 -10.70 -18.77
C GLY A 906 -0.13 -9.83 -18.56
N ASP A 907 0.02 -8.63 -18.02
CA ASP A 907 -1.04 -7.63 -17.87
C ASP A 907 -1.53 -7.08 -19.22
N ILE A 908 -0.62 -6.67 -20.11
CA ILE A 908 -0.93 -6.18 -21.47
C ILE A 908 -1.66 -7.27 -22.26
N ILE A 909 -1.18 -8.52 -22.18
CA ILE A 909 -1.78 -9.66 -22.88
C ILE A 909 -3.16 -10.03 -22.28
N LYS A 910 -3.31 -10.00 -20.95
CA LYS A 910 -4.57 -10.25 -20.24
C LYS A 910 -5.64 -9.19 -20.56
N GLU A 911 -5.26 -7.92 -20.66
CA GLU A 911 -6.19 -6.85 -21.04
C GLU A 911 -6.56 -6.94 -22.52
N THR A 912 -5.59 -7.21 -23.41
CA THR A 912 -5.84 -7.45 -24.84
C THR A 912 -6.81 -8.61 -25.05
N LEU A 913 -6.62 -9.73 -24.34
CA LEU A 913 -7.55 -10.86 -24.34
C LEU A 913 -8.94 -10.46 -23.81
N THR A 914 -8.98 -9.67 -22.75
CA THR A 914 -10.24 -9.21 -22.13
C THR A 914 -11.04 -8.33 -23.07
N ARG A 915 -10.40 -7.37 -23.76
CA ARG A 915 -11.01 -6.47 -24.74
C ARG A 915 -11.40 -7.22 -26.03
N ALA A 916 -10.56 -8.11 -26.56
CA ALA A 916 -10.89 -8.94 -27.72
C ALA A 916 -12.15 -9.81 -27.47
N ARG A 917 -12.27 -10.37 -26.26
CA ARG A 917 -13.47 -11.10 -25.80
C ARG A 917 -14.71 -10.20 -25.62
N GLN A 918 -14.54 -8.91 -25.30
CA GLN A 918 -15.66 -7.95 -25.26
C GLN A 918 -16.14 -7.58 -26.67
N ILE A 919 -15.24 -7.50 -27.65
CA ILE A 919 -15.54 -7.21 -29.06
C ILE A 919 -16.28 -8.40 -29.70
N ASP A 920 -15.68 -9.60 -29.70
CA ASP A 920 -16.33 -10.83 -30.17
C ASP A 920 -15.84 -12.05 -29.36
N ARG A 921 -16.70 -12.55 -28.47
CA ARG A 921 -16.44 -13.75 -27.66
C ARG A 921 -16.21 -15.01 -28.52
N SER A 922 -16.92 -15.14 -29.64
CA SER A 922 -16.84 -16.31 -30.52
C SER A 922 -15.55 -16.30 -31.31
N HIS A 923 -15.18 -15.16 -31.90
CA HIS A 923 -13.91 -15.03 -32.61
C HIS A 923 -12.73 -15.21 -31.64
N CYS A 924 -12.74 -14.52 -30.50
CA CYS A 924 -11.75 -14.68 -29.44
C CYS A 924 -11.55 -16.15 -29.02
N SER A 925 -12.62 -16.93 -28.85
CA SER A 925 -12.51 -18.37 -28.52
C SER A 925 -11.82 -19.21 -29.60
N ARG A 926 -11.96 -18.84 -30.87
CA ARG A 926 -11.28 -19.49 -32.01
C ARG A 926 -9.79 -19.10 -32.06
N ILE A 927 -9.47 -17.85 -31.71
CA ILE A 927 -8.09 -17.35 -31.66
C ILE A 927 -7.31 -18.01 -30.51
N LEU A 928 -7.91 -18.16 -29.33
CA LEU A 928 -7.30 -18.92 -28.22
C LEU A 928 -6.95 -20.36 -28.63
N LEU A 929 -7.83 -21.00 -29.40
CA LEU A 929 -7.58 -22.34 -29.94
C LEU A 929 -6.51 -22.31 -31.05
N LEU A 930 -6.43 -21.24 -31.84
CA LEU A 930 -5.40 -21.04 -32.86
C LEU A 930 -4.01 -20.90 -32.24
N SER A 931 -3.83 -20.11 -31.17
CA SER A 931 -2.55 -20.00 -30.45
C SER A 931 -2.05 -21.36 -29.95
N LEU A 932 -2.93 -22.18 -29.37
CA LEU A 932 -2.56 -23.53 -28.92
C LEU A 932 -2.22 -24.45 -30.10
N LYS A 933 -2.93 -24.34 -31.23
CA LYS A 933 -2.63 -25.10 -32.45
C LYS A 933 -1.27 -24.71 -33.04
N GLN A 934 -0.96 -23.41 -33.11
CA GLN A 934 0.33 -22.88 -33.57
C GLN A 934 1.47 -23.45 -32.72
N LEU A 935 1.45 -23.25 -31.39
CA LEU A 935 2.47 -23.78 -30.47
C LEU A 935 2.63 -25.30 -30.56
N TYR A 936 1.51 -26.03 -30.66
CA TYR A 936 1.55 -27.49 -30.79
C TYR A 936 2.21 -27.92 -32.11
N THR A 937 1.91 -27.24 -33.21
CA THR A 937 2.50 -27.51 -34.52
C THR A 937 3.98 -27.11 -34.58
N GLU A 938 4.37 -25.98 -33.97
CA GLU A 938 5.78 -25.59 -33.79
C GLU A 938 6.55 -26.70 -33.04
N LEU A 939 6.08 -27.11 -31.86
CA LEU A 939 6.70 -28.16 -31.05
C LEU A 939 6.78 -29.52 -31.78
N LEU A 940 5.72 -29.89 -32.51
CA LEU A 940 5.67 -31.11 -33.32
C LEU A 940 6.67 -31.11 -34.47
N GLN A 941 6.93 -29.94 -35.09
CA GLN A 941 7.92 -29.80 -36.16
C GLN A 941 9.35 -29.94 -35.64
N GLU A 942 9.65 -29.39 -34.46
CA GLU A 942 10.97 -29.47 -33.83
C GLU A 942 11.31 -30.86 -33.30
N HIS A 943 10.38 -31.49 -32.56
CA HIS A 943 10.67 -32.70 -31.76
C HIS A 943 10.05 -33.99 -32.34
N GLY A 944 9.12 -33.87 -33.29
CA GLY A 944 8.38 -35.00 -33.84
C GLY A 944 7.28 -35.54 -32.90
N PRO A 945 6.49 -36.54 -33.33
CA PRO A 945 5.24 -36.94 -32.67
C PRO A 945 5.42 -37.86 -31.43
N GLN A 946 6.64 -38.20 -31.03
CA GLN A 946 6.90 -39.16 -29.96
C GLN A 946 7.47 -38.46 -28.71
N GLY A 947 6.88 -38.71 -27.54
CA GLY A 947 7.36 -38.15 -26.27
C GLY A 947 6.96 -36.70 -25.98
N LEU A 948 6.19 -36.04 -26.87
CA LEU A 948 5.80 -34.63 -26.72
C LEU A 948 5.27 -34.26 -25.33
N ASN A 949 4.41 -35.11 -24.75
CA ASN A 949 3.73 -34.86 -23.47
C ASN A 949 4.68 -34.81 -22.26
N GLU A 950 5.92 -35.31 -22.42
CA GLU A 950 6.96 -35.32 -21.38
C GLU A 950 7.92 -34.12 -21.50
N LEU A 951 7.80 -33.32 -22.58
CA LEU A 951 8.64 -32.14 -22.79
C LEU A 951 8.20 -30.96 -21.91
N PRO A 952 9.13 -30.18 -21.31
CA PRO A 952 8.79 -28.97 -20.55
C PRO A 952 7.92 -27.98 -21.33
N ALA A 953 8.20 -27.77 -22.62
CA ALA A 953 7.41 -26.90 -23.49
C ALA A 953 5.94 -27.34 -23.65
N PHE A 954 5.65 -28.64 -23.58
CA PHE A 954 4.26 -29.14 -23.59
C PHE A 954 3.56 -28.88 -22.25
N ILE A 955 4.29 -28.96 -21.13
CA ILE A 955 3.77 -28.62 -19.80
C ILE A 955 3.45 -27.11 -19.73
N GLU A 956 4.33 -26.25 -20.24
CA GLU A 956 4.07 -24.80 -20.36
C GLU A 956 2.85 -24.50 -21.24
N MET A 957 2.69 -25.20 -22.36
CA MET A 957 1.53 -25.08 -23.25
C MET A 957 0.23 -25.57 -22.58
N ARG A 958 0.32 -26.56 -21.70
CA ARG A 958 -0.79 -27.06 -20.89
C ARG A 958 -1.20 -26.06 -19.81
N ASP A 959 -0.25 -25.38 -19.18
CA ASP A 959 -0.54 -24.32 -18.23
C ASP A 959 -1.13 -23.08 -18.94
N LEU A 960 -0.66 -22.75 -20.14
CA LEU A 960 -1.30 -21.76 -21.01
C LEU A 960 -2.76 -22.14 -21.34
N ALA A 961 -3.01 -23.39 -21.73
CA ALA A 961 -4.37 -23.89 -21.98
C ALA A 961 -5.26 -23.76 -20.73
N ARG A 962 -4.72 -24.02 -19.53
CA ARG A 962 -5.43 -23.80 -18.27
C ARG A 962 -5.76 -22.32 -18.04
N ARG A 963 -4.81 -21.40 -18.24
CA ARG A 963 -5.06 -19.94 -18.16
C ARG A 963 -6.14 -19.49 -19.15
N PHE A 964 -6.10 -19.99 -20.39
CA PHE A 964 -7.16 -19.73 -21.37
C PHE A 964 -8.52 -20.30 -20.94
N ALA A 965 -8.58 -21.47 -20.31
CA ALA A 965 -9.82 -22.00 -19.76
C ALA A 965 -10.39 -21.13 -18.61
N LEU A 966 -9.55 -20.46 -17.82
CA LEU A 966 -10.00 -19.48 -16.81
C LEU A 966 -10.63 -18.24 -17.46
N SER A 967 -10.18 -17.83 -18.66
CA SER A 967 -10.72 -16.65 -19.38
C SER A 967 -12.20 -16.76 -19.77
N PHE A 968 -12.82 -17.94 -19.69
CA PHE A 968 -14.28 -18.11 -19.85
C PHE A 968 -15.08 -17.78 -18.56
N GLY A 969 -14.42 -17.47 -17.44
CA GLY A 969 -15.03 -17.00 -16.21
C GLY A 969 -15.98 -18.01 -15.52
N PRO A 970 -16.81 -17.54 -14.56
CA PRO A 970 -17.79 -18.37 -13.86
C PRO A 970 -19.13 -18.51 -14.61
N GLN A 971 -19.39 -17.67 -15.63
CA GLN A 971 -20.67 -17.59 -16.35
C GLN A 971 -20.85 -18.72 -17.39
N GLN A 972 -20.77 -19.98 -16.95
CA GLN A 972 -20.80 -21.18 -17.80
C GLN A 972 -21.96 -21.17 -18.82
N LEU A 973 -23.15 -20.69 -18.43
CA LEU A 973 -24.33 -20.60 -19.30
C LEU A 973 -24.10 -19.72 -20.54
N GLN A 974 -23.40 -18.58 -20.40
CA GLN A 974 -23.18 -17.66 -21.52
C GLN A 974 -22.10 -18.15 -22.49
N ASN A 975 -21.16 -18.97 -22.01
CA ASN A 975 -20.01 -19.43 -22.77
C ASN A 975 -20.14 -20.89 -23.23
N ARG A 976 -21.26 -21.56 -22.91
CA ARG A 976 -21.54 -22.97 -23.21
C ARG A 976 -21.23 -23.35 -24.65
N ASP A 977 -21.86 -22.68 -25.61
CA ASP A 977 -21.76 -23.02 -27.03
C ASP A 977 -20.33 -22.77 -27.57
N LEU A 978 -19.65 -21.75 -27.04
CA LEU A 978 -18.26 -21.42 -27.39
C LEU A 978 -17.29 -22.50 -26.95
N VAL A 979 -17.38 -22.93 -25.69
CA VAL A 979 -16.55 -24.01 -25.16
C VAL A 979 -16.85 -25.33 -25.90
N VAL A 980 -18.12 -25.66 -26.17
CA VAL A 980 -18.48 -26.82 -27.00
C VAL A 980 -17.90 -26.75 -28.41
N MET A 981 -17.87 -25.56 -29.03
CA MET A 981 -17.27 -25.36 -30.35
C MET A 981 -15.75 -25.52 -30.32
N LEU A 982 -15.08 -24.92 -29.33
CA LEU A 982 -13.64 -25.06 -29.09
C LEU A 982 -13.24 -26.54 -28.94
N HIS A 983 -14.01 -27.32 -28.16
CA HIS A 983 -13.79 -28.76 -28.05
C HIS A 983 -14.03 -29.53 -29.36
N LYS A 984 -15.04 -29.18 -30.17
CA LYS A 984 -15.28 -29.84 -31.46
C LYS A 984 -14.17 -29.56 -32.47
N GLU A 985 -13.69 -28.32 -32.55
CA GLU A 985 -12.58 -27.93 -33.43
C GLU A 985 -11.24 -28.50 -32.96
N GLY A 986 -11.01 -28.60 -31.64
CA GLY A 986 -9.84 -29.26 -31.07
C GLY A 986 -9.79 -30.75 -31.40
N ILE A 987 -10.91 -31.47 -31.23
CA ILE A 987 -11.03 -32.90 -31.62
C ILE A 987 -10.77 -33.10 -33.11
N GLN A 988 -11.25 -32.20 -33.98
CA GLN A 988 -11.00 -32.27 -35.42
C GLN A 988 -9.50 -32.11 -35.74
N PHE A 989 -8.82 -31.16 -35.09
CA PHE A 989 -7.38 -30.94 -35.26
C PHE A 989 -6.54 -32.13 -34.75
N SER A 990 -6.89 -32.73 -33.61
CA SER A 990 -6.21 -33.91 -33.08
C SER A 990 -6.28 -35.15 -33.99
N LEU A 991 -7.21 -35.15 -34.95
CA LEU A 991 -7.49 -36.26 -35.86
C LEU A 991 -7.40 -35.88 -37.35
N SER A 992 -6.85 -34.69 -37.68
CA SER A 992 -6.80 -34.17 -39.05
C SER A 992 -5.79 -34.89 -39.94
N GLU A 993 -4.71 -35.41 -39.35
CA GLU A 993 -3.63 -36.09 -40.07
C GLU A 993 -3.64 -37.60 -39.80
N LEU A 994 -3.48 -38.38 -40.88
CA LEU A 994 -3.36 -39.83 -40.82
C LEU A 994 -1.92 -40.22 -40.43
N PRO A 995 -1.72 -41.31 -39.66
CA PRO A 995 -0.39 -41.76 -39.27
C PRO A 995 0.50 -42.06 -40.50
N PRO A 996 1.79 -41.66 -40.49
CA PRO A 996 2.71 -41.94 -41.58
C PRO A 996 2.87 -43.45 -41.82
N ALA A 997 2.96 -43.85 -43.10
CA ALA A 997 3.08 -45.25 -43.46
C ALA A 997 4.42 -45.85 -43.01
N GLY A 998 4.43 -46.52 -41.84
CA GLY A 998 5.59 -47.25 -41.31
C GLY A 998 6.03 -46.84 -39.90
N SER A 999 5.44 -45.81 -39.30
CA SER A 999 5.59 -45.49 -37.87
C SER A 999 4.29 -45.77 -37.11
N SER A 1000 4.29 -45.54 -35.79
CA SER A 1000 3.19 -45.86 -34.86
C SER A 1000 1.79 -45.53 -35.40
N ASN A 1001 0.83 -46.44 -35.20
CA ASN A 1001 -0.59 -46.32 -35.63
C ASN A 1001 -1.38 -45.14 -35.01
N GLN A 1002 -0.72 -44.15 -34.42
CA GLN A 1002 -1.31 -43.02 -33.71
C GLN A 1002 -1.22 -41.75 -34.58
N PRO A 1003 -2.31 -40.96 -34.72
CA PRO A 1003 -2.25 -39.65 -35.35
C PRO A 1003 -1.20 -38.73 -34.69
N PRO A 1004 -0.45 -37.92 -35.45
CA PRO A 1004 0.61 -37.07 -34.89
C PRO A 1004 0.05 -35.95 -33.98
N ASN A 1005 -1.19 -35.52 -34.20
CA ASN A 1005 -1.83 -34.44 -33.44
C ASN A 1005 -2.56 -34.91 -32.18
N LEU A 1006 -2.47 -36.20 -31.82
CA LEU A 1006 -3.35 -36.78 -30.80
C LEU A 1006 -3.06 -36.25 -29.38
N ALA A 1007 -1.82 -35.86 -29.07
CA ALA A 1007 -1.46 -35.30 -27.77
C ALA A 1007 -2.18 -33.98 -27.45
N PHE A 1008 -2.62 -33.23 -28.47
CA PHE A 1008 -3.42 -32.02 -28.32
C PHE A 1008 -4.74 -32.23 -27.53
N LEU A 1009 -5.27 -33.47 -27.46
CA LEU A 1009 -6.42 -33.81 -26.62
C LEU A 1009 -6.15 -33.60 -25.12
N GLU A 1010 -4.90 -33.67 -24.66
CA GLU A 1010 -4.55 -33.39 -23.26
C GLU A 1010 -4.58 -31.89 -22.94
N LEU A 1011 -4.15 -31.04 -23.88
CA LEU A 1011 -4.35 -29.58 -23.77
C LEU A 1011 -5.84 -29.23 -23.74
N LEU A 1012 -6.62 -29.90 -24.59
CA LEU A 1012 -8.07 -29.74 -24.63
C LEU A 1012 -8.77 -30.22 -23.34
N SER A 1013 -8.15 -31.13 -22.58
CA SER A 1013 -8.70 -31.60 -21.29
C SER A 1013 -8.77 -30.50 -20.22
N GLU A 1014 -7.90 -29.49 -20.29
CA GLU A 1014 -7.88 -28.34 -19.36
C GLU A 1014 -9.11 -27.42 -19.51
N PHE A 1015 -9.78 -27.43 -20.68
CA PHE A 1015 -11.04 -26.72 -20.90
C PHE A 1015 -12.27 -27.49 -20.39
N SER A 1016 -12.14 -28.82 -20.19
CA SER A 1016 -13.26 -29.67 -19.79
C SER A 1016 -13.96 -29.30 -18.47
N PRO A 1017 -13.34 -28.65 -17.45
CA PRO A 1017 -14.05 -28.19 -16.26
C PRO A 1017 -15.07 -27.07 -16.53
N ARG A 1018 -15.01 -26.41 -17.70
CA ARG A 1018 -15.93 -25.34 -18.10
C ARG A 1018 -17.19 -25.85 -18.84
N LEU A 1019 -17.27 -27.15 -19.12
CA LEU A 1019 -18.42 -27.80 -19.78
C LEU A 1019 -19.49 -28.28 -18.79
N PHE A 1020 -20.77 -28.14 -19.15
CA PHE A 1020 -21.85 -28.83 -18.44
C PHE A 1020 -21.78 -30.34 -18.67
N HIS A 1021 -22.30 -31.12 -17.71
CA HIS A 1021 -22.33 -32.58 -17.79
C HIS A 1021 -23.01 -33.12 -19.07
N GLN A 1022 -24.08 -32.46 -19.54
CA GLN A 1022 -24.77 -32.81 -20.80
C GLN A 1022 -23.84 -32.65 -22.02
N ASP A 1023 -23.03 -31.59 -22.04
CA ASP A 1023 -22.13 -31.29 -23.15
C ASP A 1023 -20.91 -32.19 -23.16
N LYS A 1024 -20.45 -32.62 -21.96
CA LYS A 1024 -19.42 -33.65 -21.84
C LYS A 1024 -19.85 -34.98 -22.48
N GLN A 1025 -21.09 -35.42 -22.25
CA GLN A 1025 -21.65 -36.60 -22.91
C GLN A 1025 -21.75 -36.42 -24.44
N LEU A 1026 -22.21 -35.25 -24.90
CA LEU A 1026 -22.27 -34.91 -26.32
C LEU A 1026 -20.89 -34.96 -26.99
N LEU A 1027 -19.86 -34.47 -26.31
CA LEU A 1027 -18.48 -34.45 -26.79
C LEU A 1027 -17.82 -35.85 -26.77
N LEU A 1028 -18.16 -36.71 -25.81
CA LEU A 1028 -17.78 -38.13 -25.83
C LEU A 1028 -18.33 -38.84 -27.07
N SER A 1029 -19.64 -38.74 -27.33
CA SER A 1029 -20.25 -39.34 -28.54
C SER A 1029 -19.71 -38.73 -29.84
N TYR A 1030 -19.34 -37.45 -29.83
CA TYR A 1030 -18.69 -36.80 -30.98
C TYR A 1030 -17.27 -37.33 -31.21
N LEU A 1031 -16.47 -37.47 -30.16
CA LEU A 1031 -15.13 -38.06 -30.21
C LEU A 1031 -15.17 -39.50 -30.72
N GLU A 1032 -16.06 -40.34 -30.19
CA GLU A 1032 -16.26 -41.72 -30.66
C GLU A 1032 -16.56 -41.77 -32.17
N LYS A 1033 -17.43 -40.88 -32.66
CA LYS A 1033 -17.76 -40.78 -34.09
C LYS A 1033 -16.54 -40.36 -34.92
N CYS A 1034 -15.72 -39.44 -34.44
CA CYS A 1034 -14.49 -39.04 -35.12
C CYS A 1034 -13.46 -40.19 -35.14
N LEU A 1035 -13.28 -40.89 -34.01
CA LEU A 1035 -12.35 -42.03 -33.91
C LEU A 1035 -12.73 -43.20 -34.82
N GLN A 1036 -14.03 -43.43 -35.12
CA GLN A 1036 -14.46 -44.44 -36.10
C GLN A 1036 -13.87 -44.23 -37.51
N HIS A 1037 -13.42 -43.02 -37.85
CA HIS A 1037 -12.79 -42.72 -39.14
C HIS A 1037 -11.28 -42.99 -39.15
N VAL A 1038 -10.68 -43.34 -38.00
CA VAL A 1038 -9.25 -43.61 -37.84
C VAL A 1038 -9.06 -45.05 -37.35
N SER A 1039 -8.49 -45.90 -38.20
CA SER A 1039 -8.35 -47.34 -37.94
C SER A 1039 -7.45 -47.66 -36.73
N GLN A 1040 -8.05 -47.81 -35.54
CA GLN A 1040 -7.35 -48.29 -34.35
C GLN A 1040 -7.01 -49.78 -34.44
N ALA A 1041 -5.78 -50.13 -34.07
CA ALA A 1041 -5.40 -51.52 -33.83
C ALA A 1041 -5.99 -52.02 -32.51
N PRO A 1042 -6.63 -53.21 -32.46
CA PRO A 1042 -7.23 -53.71 -31.22
C PRO A 1042 -6.16 -54.00 -30.14
N GLY A 1043 -6.27 -53.38 -28.97
CA GLY A 1043 -5.53 -53.77 -27.76
C GLY A 1043 -4.71 -52.68 -27.06
N HIS A 1044 -4.48 -51.52 -27.67
CA HIS A 1044 -3.77 -50.40 -27.03
C HIS A 1044 -4.60 -49.11 -27.13
N PRO A 1045 -5.31 -48.69 -26.07
CA PRO A 1045 -5.94 -47.37 -26.04
C PRO A 1045 -4.85 -46.29 -26.04
N TRP A 1046 -5.00 -45.27 -26.88
CA TRP A 1046 -4.05 -44.16 -26.91
C TRP A 1046 -4.16 -43.34 -25.62
N GLY A 1047 -3.01 -43.02 -25.00
CA GLY A 1047 -2.93 -42.27 -23.74
C GLY A 1047 -3.74 -40.97 -23.76
N PRO A 1048 -3.49 -40.06 -24.73
CA PRO A 1048 -4.20 -38.77 -24.83
C PRO A 1048 -5.73 -38.90 -24.96
N VAL A 1049 -6.22 -39.90 -25.71
CA VAL A 1049 -7.67 -40.18 -25.79
C VAL A 1049 -8.21 -40.65 -24.45
N THR A 1050 -7.46 -41.49 -23.74
CA THR A 1050 -7.85 -42.00 -22.42
C THR A 1050 -7.93 -40.86 -21.40
N THR A 1051 -6.88 -40.02 -21.33
CA THR A 1051 -6.82 -38.80 -20.51
C THR A 1051 -8.03 -37.88 -20.79
N TYR A 1052 -8.29 -37.59 -22.07
CA TYR A 1052 -9.37 -36.70 -22.46
C TYR A 1052 -10.77 -37.30 -22.19
N CYS A 1053 -10.98 -38.60 -22.46
CA CYS A 1053 -12.22 -39.31 -22.10
C CYS A 1053 -12.49 -39.30 -20.59
N HIS A 1054 -11.46 -39.43 -19.75
CA HIS A 1054 -11.60 -39.28 -18.30
C HIS A 1054 -12.03 -37.87 -17.91
N SER A 1055 -11.49 -36.82 -18.56
CA SER A 1055 -11.87 -35.42 -18.30
C SER A 1055 -13.34 -35.10 -18.65
N LEU A 1056 -13.90 -35.82 -19.62
CA LEU A 1056 -15.32 -35.72 -20.02
C LEU A 1056 -16.24 -36.66 -19.22
N SER A 1057 -15.70 -37.71 -18.60
CA SER A 1057 -16.50 -38.62 -17.78
C SER A 1057 -16.96 -37.94 -16.49
N PRO A 1058 -18.16 -38.23 -15.96
CA PRO A 1058 -18.51 -37.81 -14.61
C PRO A 1058 -17.55 -38.47 -13.61
N VAL A 1059 -16.86 -37.66 -12.81
CA VAL A 1059 -16.31 -38.15 -11.56
C VAL A 1059 -17.51 -38.52 -10.69
N GLU A 1060 -17.66 -39.80 -10.34
CA GLU A 1060 -18.62 -40.22 -9.33
C GLU A 1060 -18.21 -39.66 -7.97
N ASN A 1061 -18.62 -38.42 -7.70
CA ASN A 1061 -18.64 -37.89 -6.34
C ASN A 1061 -19.51 -38.83 -5.51
N THR A 1062 -18.85 -39.65 -4.69
CA THR A 1062 -19.46 -40.55 -3.71
C THR A 1062 -19.89 -39.75 -2.49
N ALA A 1063 -20.75 -38.77 -2.74
CA ALA A 1063 -21.47 -37.98 -1.75
C ALA A 1063 -22.86 -37.65 -2.34
N GLU A 1064 -23.89 -37.72 -1.49
CA GLU A 1064 -25.28 -37.30 -1.78
C GLU A 1064 -26.09 -38.16 -2.75
N THR A 1065 -26.56 -39.32 -2.26
CA THR A 1065 -27.94 -39.74 -2.54
C THR A 1065 -28.71 -39.98 -1.23
N SER A 1066 -29.92 -39.42 -1.17
CA SER A 1066 -30.75 -39.34 0.04
C SER A 1066 -31.34 -40.70 0.48
N PRO A 1067 -31.73 -40.84 1.77
CA PRO A 1067 -31.90 -42.15 2.39
C PRO A 1067 -33.31 -42.74 2.27
N GLN A 1068 -33.41 -44.06 2.12
CA GLN A 1068 -34.45 -44.87 2.78
C GLN A 1068 -34.14 -46.38 2.77
N VAL A 1069 -34.76 -47.11 3.72
CA VAL A 1069 -34.74 -48.58 3.94
C VAL A 1069 -33.58 -49.12 4.82
N LEU A 1070 -33.85 -49.18 6.13
CA LEU A 1070 -33.29 -50.11 7.14
C LEU A 1070 -33.67 -51.59 6.81
N PRO A 1071 -33.14 -52.66 7.48
CA PRO A 1071 -32.35 -52.70 8.74
C PRO A 1071 -31.16 -53.71 8.81
N SER A 1072 -30.30 -53.59 9.84
CA SER A 1072 -30.13 -54.62 10.91
C SER A 1072 -28.73 -54.61 11.57
N SER A 1073 -28.59 -55.35 12.67
CA SER A 1073 -27.65 -55.08 13.76
C SER A 1073 -26.49 -56.06 13.93
N LYS A 1074 -25.35 -55.54 14.43
CA LYS A 1074 -24.32 -56.21 15.29
C LYS A 1074 -23.47 -57.35 14.70
N ARG A 1075 -22.13 -57.17 14.71
CA ARG A 1075 -21.24 -57.66 15.81
C ARG A 1075 -19.76 -57.26 15.65
N ARG A 1076 -19.08 -57.09 16.80
CA ARG A 1076 -17.61 -57.03 16.94
C ARG A 1076 -16.95 -58.38 16.63
N ARG A 1077 -15.69 -58.35 16.16
CA ARG A 1077 -14.63 -59.26 16.65
C ARG A 1077 -13.26 -58.56 16.67
N VAL A 1078 -12.33 -59.13 17.43
CA VAL A 1078 -11.04 -58.59 17.91
C VAL A 1078 -9.90 -59.52 17.46
N GLU A 1079 -8.64 -59.07 17.62
CA GLU A 1079 -7.35 -59.81 17.62
C GLU A 1079 -6.60 -60.12 16.29
N GLY A 1080 -5.27 -59.88 16.31
CA GLY A 1080 -4.27 -60.67 15.56
C GLY A 1080 -3.26 -59.91 14.68
N PRO A 1081 -1.97 -59.76 15.05
CA PRO A 1081 -0.94 -59.04 14.27
C PRO A 1081 0.07 -59.95 13.54
N ALA A 1082 0.74 -59.44 12.48
CA ALA A 1082 1.97 -60.02 11.92
C ALA A 1082 2.84 -59.04 11.10
N LYS A 1083 4.14 -59.01 11.40
CA LYS A 1083 5.31 -58.71 10.53
C LYS A 1083 6.01 -60.08 10.25
N PRO A 1084 6.90 -60.32 9.24
CA PRO A 1084 8.14 -59.53 9.02
C PRO A 1084 8.85 -59.53 7.61
N ASN A 1085 9.94 -58.74 7.54
CA ASN A 1085 11.19 -58.84 6.75
C ASN A 1085 11.24 -59.00 5.22
N ARG A 1086 11.99 -58.09 4.55
CA ARG A 1086 13.35 -58.39 4.02
C ARG A 1086 14.21 -57.15 3.74
N GLU A 1087 15.49 -57.36 3.43
CA GLU A 1087 16.65 -56.43 3.54
C GLU A 1087 17.22 -55.94 2.18
N ASP A 1088 17.97 -54.83 2.25
CA ASP A 1088 19.14 -54.35 1.46
C ASP A 1088 19.15 -54.25 -0.08
N VAL A 1089 19.60 -53.08 -0.63
CA VAL A 1089 20.99 -52.85 -1.15
C VAL A 1089 21.17 -51.46 -1.84
N SER A 1090 22.18 -50.69 -1.36
CA SER A 1090 23.03 -49.63 -1.99
C SER A 1090 22.50 -48.45 -2.86
N SER A 1091 22.52 -47.25 -2.24
CA SER A 1091 23.24 -46.00 -2.63
C SER A 1091 23.43 -45.52 -4.09
N SER A 1092 23.03 -44.26 -4.32
CA SER A 1092 23.87 -43.20 -4.93
C SER A 1092 23.42 -41.80 -4.47
N GLN A 1093 24.32 -40.82 -4.46
CA GLN A 1093 24.09 -39.44 -4.00
C GLN A 1093 23.37 -38.61 -5.08
N GLU A 1094 22.52 -37.64 -4.67
CA GLU A 1094 22.65 -36.23 -5.08
C GLU A 1094 21.79 -35.30 -4.21
N GLU A 1095 22.02 -34.00 -4.33
CA GLU A 1095 21.69 -32.99 -3.33
C GLU A 1095 20.28 -32.42 -3.49
N SER A 1096 19.52 -32.28 -2.40
CA SER A 1096 18.29 -31.50 -2.36
C SER A 1096 17.98 -31.04 -0.93
N LEU A 1097 18.10 -29.74 -0.69
CA LEU A 1097 17.79 -29.10 0.58
C LEU A 1097 16.27 -29.00 0.78
N GLN A 1098 15.68 -29.94 1.53
CA GLN A 1098 14.33 -29.76 2.08
C GLN A 1098 14.36 -29.68 3.61
N LEU A 1099 14.34 -28.44 4.10
CA LEU A 1099 13.97 -28.08 5.45
C LEU A 1099 12.48 -28.40 5.67
N ASN A 1100 12.16 -29.58 6.22
CA ASN A 1100 10.85 -29.85 6.82
C ASN A 1100 10.91 -31.06 7.78
N SER A 1101 11.46 -30.83 8.98
CA SER A 1101 11.40 -31.77 10.09
C SER A 1101 10.82 -31.09 11.33
N ILE A 1102 9.48 -31.07 11.40
CA ILE A 1102 8.73 -30.70 12.60
C ILE A 1102 9.07 -31.71 13.70
N PRO A 1103 9.68 -31.32 14.84
CA PRO A 1103 9.85 -32.22 15.97
C PRO A 1103 8.48 -32.47 16.62
N PRO A 1104 8.16 -33.71 17.04
CA PRO A 1104 6.90 -34.00 17.70
C PRO A 1104 6.82 -33.23 19.03
N THR A 1105 5.83 -32.35 19.14
CA THR A 1105 5.65 -31.50 20.33
C THR A 1105 5.25 -32.38 21.52
N PRO A 1106 5.95 -32.31 22.68
CA PRO A 1106 5.57 -33.10 23.83
C PRO A 1106 4.25 -32.61 24.42
N THR A 1107 3.25 -33.50 24.48
CA THR A 1107 1.96 -33.26 25.13
C THR A 1107 2.14 -33.12 26.65
N LEU A 1108 2.24 -31.88 27.14
CA LEU A 1108 2.28 -31.55 28.56
C LEU A 1108 0.88 -31.18 29.07
N THR A 1109 0.05 -32.18 29.32
CA THR A 1109 -1.16 -32.06 30.14
C THR A 1109 -0.89 -32.72 31.50
N SER A 1110 -0.74 -31.92 32.56
CA SER A 1110 -0.46 -32.39 33.92
C SER A 1110 -1.61 -32.08 34.87
N THR A 1111 -2.58 -32.99 34.94
CA THR A 1111 -3.63 -33.01 35.98
C THR A 1111 -3.72 -34.43 36.56
N ALA A 1112 -2.91 -34.70 37.59
CA ALA A 1112 -2.99 -35.92 38.39
C ALA A 1112 -3.01 -35.59 39.88
N VAL A 1113 -4.17 -35.82 40.51
CA VAL A 1113 -4.45 -35.50 41.91
C VAL A 1113 -3.72 -36.47 42.86
N LYS A 1114 -3.16 -35.92 43.95
CA LYS A 1114 -2.52 -36.69 45.02
C LYS A 1114 -3.49 -37.67 45.69
N SER A 1115 -3.02 -38.90 45.96
CA SER A 1115 -3.44 -39.64 47.15
C SER A 1115 -2.22 -39.90 48.05
N ARG A 1116 -2.39 -39.68 49.36
CA ARG A 1116 -1.39 -39.92 50.40
C ARG A 1116 -1.67 -41.28 51.06
N GLN A 1117 -0.63 -41.97 51.54
CA GLN A 1117 -0.46 -42.31 52.97
C GLN A 1117 0.98 -42.86 53.23
N PRO A 1118 1.47 -42.92 54.49
CA PRO A 1118 2.87 -42.62 54.81
C PRO A 1118 3.65 -43.77 55.49
N LEU A 1119 4.97 -43.59 55.72
CA LEU A 1119 5.65 -43.91 56.99
C LEU A 1119 7.14 -43.44 57.05
N TRP A 1120 7.60 -43.19 58.28
CA TRP A 1120 8.78 -42.45 58.78
C TRP A 1120 10.21 -42.74 58.26
N GLY A 1121 11.08 -41.70 58.40
CA GLY A 1121 12.55 -41.82 58.53
C GLY A 1121 13.27 -40.45 58.64
N LEU A 1122 13.72 -40.05 59.84
CA LEU A 1122 14.46 -38.81 60.15
C LEU A 1122 15.85 -38.76 59.43
N LYS A 1123 16.53 -37.61 59.23
CA LYS A 1123 16.88 -36.55 60.22
C LYS A 1123 17.39 -35.23 59.59
N GLU A 1124 17.36 -34.13 60.36
CA GLU A 1124 17.62 -32.73 59.95
C GLU A 1124 19.11 -32.28 59.89
N MET A 1125 19.36 -31.16 59.18
CA MET A 1125 19.97 -29.86 59.60
C MET A 1125 20.37 -29.06 58.32
N GLU A 1126 19.70 -27.94 57.97
CA GLU A 1126 19.91 -26.54 58.42
C GLU A 1126 21.19 -25.89 57.83
N GLU A 1127 21.05 -25.01 56.81
CA GLU A 1127 21.24 -23.53 56.83
C GLU A 1127 22.69 -23.13 56.42
N GLU A 1128 23.04 -21.98 55.78
CA GLU A 1128 22.38 -20.74 55.29
C GLU A 1128 23.33 -20.05 54.25
N ASP A 1129 22.83 -19.12 53.40
CA ASP A 1129 23.55 -18.08 52.57
C ASP A 1129 24.82 -18.46 51.73
N GLY A 1130 25.28 -17.84 50.63
CA GLY A 1130 25.43 -16.44 50.18
C GLY A 1130 26.93 -16.21 49.85
N SER A 1131 27.40 -15.55 48.78
CA SER A 1131 26.73 -14.83 47.67
C SER A 1131 27.63 -14.75 46.40
N GLU A 1132 27.50 -13.68 45.61
CA GLU A 1132 28.02 -13.34 44.26
C GLU A 1132 29.55 -13.06 44.02
N LEU A 1133 29.97 -13.22 42.74
CA LEU A 1133 31.06 -12.53 41.97
C LEU A 1133 32.56 -12.78 42.40
N ASP A 1134 33.61 -12.77 41.55
CA ASP A 1134 33.74 -12.66 40.07
C ASP A 1134 35.10 -13.20 39.50
N PHE A 1135 35.18 -13.36 38.17
CA PHE A 1135 36.34 -13.46 37.24
C PHE A 1135 37.69 -14.23 37.50
N ALA A 1136 38.02 -15.03 36.46
CA ALA A 1136 39.33 -15.23 35.80
C ALA A 1136 40.50 -16.02 36.47
N GLN A 1137 40.83 -17.19 35.87
CA GLN A 1137 42.14 -17.47 35.22
C GLN A 1137 42.11 -18.82 34.49
N GLY A 1138 42.94 -18.98 33.45
CA GLY A 1138 43.05 -20.24 32.69
C GLY A 1138 44.46 -20.84 32.69
N GLN A 1139 44.58 -21.94 31.92
CA GLN A 1139 45.79 -22.60 31.38
C GLN A 1139 46.39 -23.79 32.17
N PRO A 1140 47.30 -24.62 31.57
CA PRO A 1140 47.15 -25.35 30.29
C PRO A 1140 47.78 -26.77 30.32
N VAL A 1141 47.57 -27.64 29.30
CA VAL A 1141 48.56 -28.71 28.95
C VAL A 1141 48.71 -28.92 27.44
N ALA A 1142 49.98 -28.87 27.03
CA ALA A 1142 50.68 -29.12 25.77
C ALA A 1142 50.15 -30.13 24.71
N GLY A 1143 50.50 -29.81 23.45
CA GLY A 1143 50.74 -30.74 22.33
C GLY A 1143 51.55 -30.03 21.23
N THR A 1144 52.74 -30.54 20.88
CA THR A 1144 53.72 -29.81 20.03
C THR A 1144 54.28 -30.71 18.93
N GLU A 1145 54.25 -30.26 17.66
CA GLU A 1145 55.25 -30.69 16.67
C GLU A 1145 55.43 -29.67 15.51
N ARG A 1146 56.43 -29.90 14.64
CA ARG A 1146 57.13 -28.84 13.87
C ARG A 1146 57.05 -28.99 12.33
N SER A 1147 57.24 -27.85 11.66
CA SER A 1147 58.15 -27.62 10.51
C SER A 1147 57.57 -27.34 9.11
N ARG A 1148 57.67 -26.05 8.73
CA ARG A 1148 58.09 -25.47 7.43
C ARG A 1148 58.20 -26.39 6.19
N PHE A 1149 57.60 -25.94 5.08
CA PHE A 1149 58.28 -25.80 3.76
C PHE A 1149 57.69 -24.62 2.95
N LEU A 1150 58.37 -24.23 1.86
CA LEU A 1150 58.20 -22.95 1.14
C LEU A 1150 57.44 -23.10 -0.20
N GLY A 1151 56.76 -22.02 -0.63
CA GLY A 1151 56.26 -21.79 -1.99
C GLY A 1151 56.21 -20.27 -2.28
N PRO A 1152 56.57 -19.77 -3.48
CA PRO A 1152 57.03 -18.39 -3.64
C PRO A 1152 55.97 -17.38 -4.10
N GLN A 1153 56.29 -16.10 -3.86
CA GLN A 1153 55.54 -14.92 -4.26
C GLN A 1153 55.59 -14.66 -5.78
N TYR A 1154 54.48 -14.19 -6.34
CA TYR A 1154 54.50 -13.24 -7.46
C TYR A 1154 53.78 -11.97 -7.03
N PHE A 1155 54.36 -10.82 -7.37
CA PHE A 1155 53.87 -9.49 -6.98
C PHE A 1155 52.77 -9.03 -7.95
N GLN A 1156 51.58 -8.77 -7.43
CA GLN A 1156 50.69 -7.71 -7.91
C GLN A 1156 50.11 -6.94 -6.73
N THR A 1157 49.98 -5.63 -6.90
CA THR A 1157 49.63 -4.63 -5.89
C THR A 1157 48.17 -4.75 -5.42
N PRO A 1158 47.90 -4.88 -4.11
CA PRO A 1158 46.55 -4.77 -3.58
C PRO A 1158 46.22 -3.30 -3.24
N HIS A 1159 45.18 -2.76 -3.87
CA HIS A 1159 44.42 -1.67 -3.27
C HIS A 1159 43.64 -2.23 -2.08
N ASN A 1160 43.70 -1.56 -0.93
CA ASN A 1160 42.76 -1.82 0.18
C ASN A 1160 41.37 -1.32 -0.24
N PRO A 1161 40.34 -2.15 -0.01
CA PRO A 1161 39.30 -1.71 0.91
C PRO A 1161 39.02 -2.78 1.97
N SER A 1162 39.18 -2.41 3.24
CA SER A 1162 38.76 -3.21 4.39
C SER A 1162 37.57 -2.54 5.05
N GLY A 1163 36.36 -2.86 4.59
CA GLY A 1163 35.09 -2.57 5.26
C GLY A 1163 34.23 -3.85 5.25
N PRO A 1164 33.60 -4.24 6.37
CA PRO A 1164 32.84 -5.48 6.43
C PRO A 1164 31.55 -5.36 5.61
N GLY A 1165 31.34 -6.29 4.68
CA GLY A 1165 30.22 -6.22 3.73
C GLY A 1165 28.85 -6.38 4.37
N LEU A 1166 27.96 -5.43 4.06
CA LEU A 1166 26.51 -5.48 4.27
C LEU A 1166 25.72 -5.34 2.94
N GLY A 1167 26.38 -5.54 1.79
CA GLY A 1167 25.72 -5.64 0.49
C GLY A 1167 25.29 -7.08 0.22
N ASN A 1168 23.98 -7.37 0.36
CA ASN A 1168 23.22 -8.46 -0.29
C ASN A 1168 21.77 -8.65 0.27
N GLN A 1169 21.16 -7.64 0.92
CA GLN A 1169 19.83 -7.80 1.55
C GLN A 1169 18.77 -6.74 1.20
N LEU A 1170 18.99 -5.93 0.15
CA LEU A 1170 18.00 -4.96 -0.37
C LEU A 1170 17.40 -5.32 -1.74
N MET A 1171 17.80 -6.46 -2.34
CA MET A 1171 17.25 -6.98 -3.60
C MET A 1171 15.85 -7.61 -3.40
N ARG A 1172 14.81 -6.80 -3.17
CA ARG A 1172 13.39 -7.16 -3.41
C ARG A 1172 12.41 -5.97 -3.25
N LEU A 1173 12.54 -4.97 -4.10
CA LEU A 1173 11.45 -4.04 -4.42
C LEU A 1173 11.27 -3.97 -5.94
N SER A 1174 10.90 -5.10 -6.53
CA SER A 1174 10.36 -5.11 -7.88
C SER A 1174 8.98 -4.44 -7.85
N LEU A 1175 8.75 -3.54 -8.80
CA LEU A 1175 7.44 -2.99 -9.11
C LEU A 1175 6.49 -4.14 -9.46
N MET A 1176 5.51 -4.45 -8.60
CA MET A 1176 4.18 -4.92 -8.98
C MET A 1176 3.30 -5.04 -7.72
N GLU A 1177 2.10 -4.47 -7.80
CA GLU A 1177 1.02 -4.67 -6.84
C GLU A 1177 0.40 -6.06 -7.12
N GLU A 1178 0.61 -7.03 -6.22
CA GLU A 1178 -0.11 -8.31 -6.23
C GLU A 1178 -1.08 -8.38 -5.03
N ASP A 1179 -2.23 -7.72 -5.18
CA ASP A 1179 -3.42 -8.00 -4.35
C ASP A 1179 -4.08 -9.33 -4.80
N GLU A 1180 -3.43 -10.46 -4.56
CA GLU A 1180 -3.98 -11.81 -4.83
C GLU A 1180 -4.47 -12.57 -3.56
N GLU A 1181 -4.69 -11.88 -2.43
CA GLU A 1181 -5.29 -12.49 -1.21
C GLU A 1181 -6.78 -12.14 -0.95
N GLU A 1182 -7.48 -11.38 -1.80
CA GLU A 1182 -8.92 -11.02 -1.61
C GLU A 1182 -9.95 -11.80 -2.48
N GLU A 1183 -9.57 -12.78 -3.33
CA GLU A 1183 -10.55 -13.54 -4.15
C GLU A 1183 -11.25 -14.74 -3.44
N LEU A 1184 -11.13 -14.90 -2.12
CA LEU A 1184 -11.74 -16.03 -1.37
C LEU A 1184 -12.83 -15.68 -0.33
N GLU A 1185 -13.19 -14.40 -0.12
CA GLU A 1185 -14.25 -14.00 0.83
C GLU A 1185 -15.44 -13.23 0.20
N ILE A 1186 -15.72 -13.42 -1.09
CA ILE A 1186 -16.98 -12.95 -1.74
C ILE A 1186 -17.77 -14.14 -2.30
N GLN A 1187 -18.24 -15.01 -1.40
CA GLN A 1187 -19.25 -16.05 -1.69
C GLN A 1187 -20.38 -16.06 -0.64
N ASP A 1188 -21.01 -14.92 -0.36
CA ASP A 1188 -22.32 -14.91 0.30
C ASP A 1188 -23.12 -13.60 0.15
N GLU A 1189 -23.33 -13.12 -1.08
CA GLU A 1189 -24.35 -12.08 -1.34
C GLU A 1189 -24.95 -12.14 -2.77
N SER A 1190 -25.69 -13.20 -3.08
CA SER A 1190 -26.56 -13.24 -4.27
C SER A 1190 -27.86 -14.03 -4.05
N ASN A 1191 -28.85 -13.39 -3.42
CA ASN A 1191 -30.22 -13.89 -3.34
C ASN A 1191 -31.22 -12.72 -3.18
N GLU A 1192 -31.56 -12.03 -4.27
CA GLU A 1192 -32.91 -11.45 -4.47
C GLU A 1192 -33.14 -10.96 -5.92
N GLU A 1193 -33.29 -11.90 -6.87
CA GLU A 1193 -33.98 -11.60 -8.14
C GLU A 1193 -35.49 -11.50 -7.89
N ARG A 1194 -36.08 -10.29 -7.92
CA ARG A 1194 -37.51 -10.11 -8.27
C ARG A 1194 -37.86 -8.83 -9.02
N GLN A 1195 -38.25 -9.06 -10.27
CA GLN A 1195 -39.37 -8.46 -11.00
C GLN A 1195 -39.22 -7.04 -11.58
N ASP A 1196 -38.97 -7.04 -12.89
CA ASP A 1196 -39.37 -5.98 -13.81
C ASP A 1196 -40.85 -5.57 -13.63
N THR A 1197 -41.13 -4.26 -13.73
CA THR A 1197 -42.40 -3.78 -14.28
C THR A 1197 -42.25 -2.36 -14.83
N ASP A 1198 -42.68 -2.15 -16.08
CA ASP A 1198 -42.61 -0.86 -16.78
C ASP A 1198 -43.34 0.30 -16.08
N MET A 1199 -42.70 1.47 -16.01
CA MET A 1199 -43.40 2.76 -16.16
C MET A 1199 -42.49 3.93 -16.60
N GLN A 1200 -42.59 4.23 -17.89
CA GLN A 1200 -42.40 5.52 -18.60
C GLN A 1200 -41.80 6.74 -17.86
N ALA A 1201 -40.61 7.12 -18.33
CA ALA A 1201 -40.25 8.46 -18.84
C ALA A 1201 -40.44 9.74 -17.98
N SER A 1202 -39.30 10.28 -17.50
CA SER A 1202 -39.04 11.73 -17.61
C SER A 1202 -37.53 12.06 -17.60
N SER A 1203 -37.07 12.61 -18.72
CA SER A 1203 -35.79 13.28 -18.98
C SER A 1203 -35.01 13.85 -17.78
N TYR A 1204 -33.80 13.32 -17.53
CA TYR A 1204 -32.64 14.08 -17.07
C TYR A 1204 -31.37 13.55 -17.76
N SER A 1205 -30.39 14.44 -17.96
CA SER A 1205 -29.22 14.25 -18.83
C SER A 1205 -28.25 13.17 -18.34
N SER A 1206 -27.92 12.23 -19.21
CA SER A 1206 -26.86 11.24 -19.01
C SER A 1206 -25.47 11.87 -19.13
N THR A 1207 -24.75 11.99 -18.01
CA THR A 1207 -23.28 11.98 -18.03
C THR A 1207 -22.81 10.58 -18.40
N SER A 1208 -22.07 10.42 -19.48
CA SER A 1208 -21.56 9.10 -19.90
C SER A 1208 -20.54 8.58 -18.89
N GLU A 1209 -20.64 7.29 -18.57
CA GLU A 1209 -19.62 6.58 -17.81
C GLU A 1209 -18.32 6.56 -18.61
N ARG A 1210 -17.28 7.24 -18.12
CA ARG A 1210 -15.91 7.04 -18.62
C ARG A 1210 -15.46 5.66 -18.17
N GLY A 1211 -15.37 4.72 -19.11
CA GLY A 1211 -14.53 3.54 -18.93
C GLY A 1211 -13.10 3.99 -18.62
N LEU A 1212 -12.48 3.35 -17.63
CA LEU A 1212 -11.10 3.62 -17.25
C LEU A 1212 -10.20 2.87 -18.23
N ASP A 1213 -9.53 3.59 -19.13
CA ASP A 1213 -8.43 2.99 -19.90
C ASP A 1213 -7.16 2.96 -19.04
N LEU A 1214 -6.66 1.74 -18.85
CA LEU A 1214 -5.48 1.38 -18.06
C LEU A 1214 -4.22 1.24 -18.94
N LEU A 1215 -4.26 1.76 -20.17
CA LEU A 1215 -3.19 1.62 -21.17
C LEU A 1215 -2.32 2.87 -21.35
N ASP A 1216 -2.69 4.00 -20.75
CA ASP A 1216 -1.87 5.22 -20.71
C ASP A 1216 -1.42 5.53 -19.29
N SER A 1217 -0.20 5.14 -18.96
CA SER A 1217 0.51 5.55 -17.75
C SER A 1217 2.00 5.83 -18.02
N THR A 1218 2.27 6.59 -19.08
CA THR A 1218 3.52 7.35 -19.27
C THR A 1218 3.21 8.67 -19.97
N GLU A 1219 3.60 9.78 -19.33
CA GLU A 1219 3.97 11.06 -19.95
C GLU A 1219 2.95 11.76 -20.88
N LEU A 1220 2.07 12.59 -20.30
CA LEU A 1220 2.00 14.05 -20.54
C LEU A 1220 0.71 14.65 -19.94
N ASP A 1221 0.84 15.66 -19.08
CA ASP A 1221 -0.28 16.45 -18.58
C ASP A 1221 -0.81 17.40 -19.67
N ILE A 1222 -1.76 16.92 -20.49
CA ILE A 1222 -2.52 17.76 -21.44
C ILE A 1222 -4.03 17.52 -21.24
N GLU A 1223 -4.57 18.02 -20.13
CA GLU A 1223 -6.00 18.34 -20.02
C GLU A 1223 -6.31 19.60 -20.86
N ASP A 1224 -6.49 19.42 -22.19
CA ASP A 1224 -7.46 20.14 -23.05
C ASP A 1224 -7.16 19.93 -24.55
N PHE A 1225 -7.88 19.00 -25.20
CA PHE A 1225 -8.02 18.86 -26.66
C PHE A 1225 -9.42 18.36 -27.05
#